data_AF-A0A1G7YZP0-F1
#
_entry.id   AF-A0A1G7YZP0-F1
#
_cell.length_a   1.000
_cell.length_b   1.000
_cell.length_c   1.000
_cell.angle_alpha   90.00
_cell.angle_beta   90.00
_cell.angle_gamma   90.00
#
_symmetry.space_group_name_H-M   'P 1'
#
loop_
_entity.id
_entity.type
_entity.pdbx_description
1 polymer ?
#
loop_
_entity_poly.entity_id
_entity_poly.type
_entity_poly.pdbx_seq_one_letter_code
_entity_poly.pdbx_strand_id
1 'polypeptide(L)'
;MRLPLLPPLIALTLIMSAAPATAAGGPMGTRSTIVVAPDGSGHYSTVQDAVNAVPAGNRRPVTILVRKGTYKQQVVIPADKPHISLVGDTGDPRDVVLTFDAAAATPRPDGSGPYGTSGSASYVISAPDFTARNLTFQNSYDEAANGASQAVAVRTTGDRQVYDNVRFLGNQDTLYANTDSATTVARQYFHDCYVEGDVDFIFGRATAVFDDCVIKALTRGSPDNNGYVTAASTEVANPYGFLIHRSLLTSDAPARTYHLGRPWPAGGSTTARGQVLIRESWLGQQFKDAPWTDMSGLNWREARLSEYRNHGPGAGVNADRPQLDPGTAAAFTPQRYLAGSDGWNPVRRHHPAPDEPAPSRLGREVLPRDDGWAAATTGTTGGSAARPENVHVVSTKAQLVAALGNPADNTPRIIYVKGAIDADTDASGATLTCDDYAVDGYSLPAYLAAYDPAVWGRTSVPSGPLEDARRASYARMAQHVTVTIGSNVTLIGLGRNAALKSFGLRVTNADNVIVRNLTITDTSDCFPQWDPTDGADGNWNASFDNIEISGSTHVWLDHNTLNDGDNPDSGQPRYFGRPFQVHDGLLDVVRASNYVTLSWNHLSDHDKVSLIGNTDTESRYGEGDKLKVTLHHNYFQGLGQRTPRVRFGQVHLYNNYYTGGDAYSYSIGVGFGSRVYAESNAFEGIPAAKVISVLNGAAITARDNLVDRRPADLVAAYNAANGAALGSDAGWTPALHTKIHPPQALRALVPAGAGAGRLR
;
A
#
# COMPACT_ATOMS: atom_id res chain seq x y z
N MET A 1 -32.13 -32.87 78.91
CA MET A 1 -30.84 -33.49 79.25
C MET A 1 -30.52 -34.54 78.18
N ARG A 2 -29.50 -34.29 77.35
CA ARG A 2 -28.60 -35.21 76.60
C ARG A 2 -29.25 -36.36 75.78
N LEU A 3 -28.92 -36.69 74.53
CA LEU A 3 -27.80 -36.44 73.59
C LEU A 3 -28.27 -37.04 72.22
N PRO A 4 -27.79 -36.58 71.04
CA PRO A 4 -27.77 -37.45 69.85
C PRO A 4 -26.36 -37.69 69.26
N LEU A 5 -26.17 -38.96 68.92
CA LEU A 5 -25.49 -39.59 67.77
C LEU A 5 -24.27 -38.94 67.08
N LEU A 6 -23.18 -39.71 67.15
CA LEU A 6 -22.00 -39.77 66.27
C LEU A 6 -22.35 -40.31 64.87
N PRO A 7 -21.57 -40.00 63.81
CA PRO A 7 -20.40 -40.85 63.48
C PRO A 7 -19.11 -40.09 63.10
N PRO A 8 -17.91 -40.73 63.26
CA PRO A 8 -16.60 -40.28 62.77
C PRO A 8 -16.31 -40.88 61.37
N LEU A 9 -15.33 -40.52 60.53
CA LEU A 9 -13.97 -40.00 60.68
C LEU A 9 -13.63 -39.10 59.48
N ILE A 10 -12.87 -38.03 59.73
CA ILE A 10 -12.25 -37.13 58.73
C ILE A 10 -10.76 -37.49 58.63
N ALA A 11 -10.25 -37.68 57.41
CA ALA A 11 -8.82 -37.76 57.13
C ALA A 11 -8.24 -36.34 57.02
N LEU A 12 -7.20 -36.09 57.81
CA LEU A 12 -6.52 -34.82 58.02
C LEU A 12 -5.51 -34.55 56.89
N THR A 13 -5.67 -33.45 56.15
CA THR A 13 -4.61 -32.88 55.30
C THR A 13 -4.38 -31.43 55.73
N LEU A 14 -3.13 -31.12 56.05
CA LEU A 14 -2.67 -29.83 56.57
C LEU A 14 -2.95 -28.70 55.56
N ILE A 15 -3.83 -27.75 55.92
CA ILE A 15 -3.98 -26.48 55.20
C ILE A 15 -3.12 -25.44 55.93
N MET A 16 -2.07 -24.95 55.28
CA MET A 16 -1.37 -23.75 55.74
C MET A 16 -2.31 -22.56 55.59
N SER A 17 -2.64 -21.92 56.71
CA SER A 17 -3.41 -20.68 56.77
C SER A 17 -2.55 -19.49 56.35
N ALA A 18 -2.64 -19.08 55.09
CA ALA A 18 -2.26 -17.73 54.69
C ALA A 18 -3.46 -16.80 54.93
N ALA A 19 -3.31 -15.86 55.86
CA ALA A 19 -4.27 -14.78 56.04
C ALA A 19 -4.38 -13.95 54.75
N PRO A 20 -5.57 -13.45 54.36
CA PRO A 20 -5.69 -12.56 53.23
C PRO A 20 -4.99 -11.24 53.58
N ALA A 21 -3.93 -10.93 52.84
CA ALA A 21 -3.37 -9.58 52.83
C ALA A 21 -4.44 -8.64 52.27
N THR A 22 -5.07 -7.88 53.17
CA THR A 22 -5.87 -6.72 52.80
C THR A 22 -4.92 -5.66 52.29
N ALA A 23 -4.65 -5.68 50.98
CA ALA A 23 -4.05 -4.54 50.31
C ALA A 23 -5.06 -3.39 50.38
N ALA A 24 -4.79 -2.43 51.26
CA ALA A 24 -5.53 -1.19 51.34
C ALA A 24 -5.49 -0.49 49.97
N GLY A 25 -6.64 -0.44 49.29
CA GLY A 25 -6.83 0.35 48.09
C GLY A 25 -6.73 1.84 48.42
N GLY A 26 -5.53 2.39 48.31
CA GLY A 26 -5.36 3.83 48.14
C GLY A 26 -6.01 4.27 46.81
N PRO A 27 -6.49 5.52 46.69
CA PRO A 27 -7.02 6.01 45.43
C PRO A 27 -5.85 6.06 44.44
N MET A 28 -5.77 5.08 43.54
CA MET A 28 -4.86 5.15 42.40
C MET A 28 -5.29 6.38 41.59
N GLY A 29 -4.44 7.43 41.61
CA GLY A 29 -4.56 8.52 40.65
C GLY A 29 -4.72 7.91 39.26
N THR A 30 -5.75 8.34 38.54
CA THR A 30 -6.17 7.75 37.25
C THR A 30 -4.98 7.71 36.29
N ARG A 31 -4.38 6.53 36.12
CA ARG A 31 -3.32 6.32 35.12
C ARG A 31 -3.94 6.63 33.76
N SER A 32 -3.31 7.48 32.97
CA SER A 32 -3.72 7.75 31.59
C SER A 32 -3.60 6.51 30.69
N THR A 33 -2.78 5.53 31.11
CA THR A 33 -2.54 4.27 30.38
C THR A 33 -2.60 3.07 31.31
N ILE A 34 -3.44 2.09 30.95
CA ILE A 34 -3.60 0.78 31.59
C ILE A 34 -3.07 -0.27 30.62
N VAL A 35 -2.03 -1.03 31.00
CA VAL A 35 -1.46 -2.08 30.16
C VAL A 35 -2.13 -3.42 30.47
N VAL A 36 -2.56 -4.15 29.43
CA VAL A 36 -3.10 -5.50 29.52
C VAL A 36 -2.12 -6.47 28.86
N ALA A 37 -1.72 -7.53 29.57
CA ALA A 37 -0.83 -8.56 29.02
C ALA A 37 -1.16 -9.94 29.63
N PRO A 38 -1.36 -11.00 28.82
CA PRO A 38 -1.83 -12.29 29.31
C PRO A 38 -0.75 -13.03 30.12
N ASP A 39 0.52 -12.67 29.94
CA ASP A 39 1.67 -13.23 30.64
C ASP A 39 1.92 -12.60 32.03
N GLY A 40 1.07 -11.65 32.44
CA GLY A 40 1.18 -10.95 33.72
C GLY A 40 2.17 -9.78 33.73
N SER A 41 2.79 -9.43 32.59
CA SER A 41 3.68 -8.26 32.48
C SER A 41 2.93 -6.91 32.48
N GLY A 42 1.60 -6.93 32.31
CA GLY A 42 0.73 -5.77 32.33
C GLY A 42 0.18 -5.43 33.73
N HIS A 43 -0.60 -4.36 33.83
CA HIS A 43 -1.36 -4.03 35.04
C HIS A 43 -2.51 -5.03 35.28
N TYR A 44 -3.08 -5.57 34.20
CA TYR A 44 -4.10 -6.60 34.21
C TYR A 44 -3.77 -7.68 33.17
N SER A 45 -4.28 -8.90 33.38
CA SER A 45 -4.16 -10.00 32.42
C SER A 45 -5.36 -10.11 31.47
N THR A 46 -6.48 -9.44 31.81
CA THR A 46 -7.71 -9.45 31.02
C THR A 46 -8.14 -8.04 30.61
N VAL A 47 -8.85 -7.95 29.49
CA VAL A 47 -9.40 -6.67 29.02
C VAL A 47 -10.56 -6.23 29.90
N GLN A 48 -11.42 -7.14 30.36
CA GLN A 48 -12.53 -6.80 31.24
C GLN A 48 -12.06 -6.18 32.57
N ASP A 49 -10.99 -6.69 33.18
CA ASP A 49 -10.47 -6.12 34.44
C ASP A 49 -9.91 -4.70 34.23
N ALA A 50 -9.23 -4.46 33.10
CA ALA A 50 -8.78 -3.12 32.74
C ALA A 50 -9.93 -2.14 32.50
N VAL A 51 -11.02 -2.59 31.86
CA VAL A 51 -12.25 -1.81 31.71
C VAL A 51 -12.91 -1.55 33.07
N ASN A 52 -12.94 -2.55 33.96
CA ASN A 52 -13.50 -2.44 35.30
C ASN A 52 -12.76 -1.39 36.14
N ALA A 53 -11.44 -1.25 35.95
CA ALA A 53 -10.60 -0.27 36.62
C ALA A 53 -10.87 1.19 36.23
N VAL A 54 -11.47 1.44 35.05
CA VAL A 54 -11.89 2.79 34.65
C VAL A 54 -13.13 3.19 35.48
N PRO A 55 -13.13 4.34 36.19
CA PRO A 55 -14.28 4.73 37.00
C PRO A 55 -15.57 4.95 36.20
N ALA A 56 -16.72 4.64 36.80
CA ALA A 56 -18.01 5.07 36.27
C ALA A 56 -18.08 6.62 36.22
N GLY A 57 -18.73 7.16 35.20
CA GLY A 57 -18.79 8.58 34.90
C GLY A 57 -17.46 9.19 34.44
N ASN A 58 -16.52 8.40 33.92
CA ASN A 58 -15.20 8.88 33.50
C ASN A 58 -15.29 10.10 32.56
N ARG A 59 -14.49 11.14 32.84
CA ARG A 59 -14.47 12.39 32.05
C ARG A 59 -13.13 12.68 31.38
N ARG A 60 -12.16 11.76 31.48
CA ARG A 60 -10.79 11.95 31.00
C ARG A 60 -10.38 10.80 30.08
N PRO A 61 -9.56 11.06 29.04
CA PRO A 61 -9.03 9.98 28.21
C PRO A 61 -8.28 8.93 29.03
N VAL A 62 -8.63 7.66 28.85
CA VAL A 62 -7.90 6.50 29.40
C VAL A 62 -7.58 5.55 28.27
N THR A 63 -6.29 5.26 28.07
CA THR A 63 -5.83 4.27 27.10
C THR A 63 -5.67 2.91 27.78
N ILE A 64 -6.38 1.91 27.30
CA ILE A 64 -6.13 0.49 27.59
C ILE A 64 -5.23 -0.04 26.47
N LEU A 65 -3.93 -0.16 26.74
CA LEU A 65 -2.92 -0.67 25.82
C LEU A 65 -2.82 -2.19 25.97
N VAL A 66 -3.16 -2.93 24.93
CA VAL A 66 -3.24 -4.40 24.93
C VAL A 66 -2.01 -4.96 24.23
N ARG A 67 -1.21 -5.75 24.96
CA ARG A 67 -0.04 -6.43 24.42
C ARG A 67 -0.44 -7.50 23.41
N LYS A 68 0.44 -7.78 22.45
CA LYS A 68 0.35 -8.93 21.53
C LYS A 68 -0.17 -10.19 22.22
N GLY A 69 -1.15 -10.85 21.61
CA GLY A 69 -1.73 -12.10 22.10
C GLY A 69 -3.20 -12.27 21.71
N THR A 70 -3.73 -13.45 22.03
CA THR A 70 -5.14 -13.79 21.84
C THR A 70 -5.86 -13.79 23.19
N TYR A 71 -6.91 -12.99 23.30
CA TYR A 71 -7.70 -12.78 24.52
C TYR A 71 -9.10 -13.35 24.32
N LYS A 72 -9.30 -14.61 24.70
CA LYS A 72 -10.60 -15.28 24.58
C LYS A 72 -11.49 -15.00 25.79
N GLN A 73 -12.34 -13.99 25.69
CA GLN A 73 -13.31 -13.59 26.73
C GLN A 73 -14.41 -12.72 26.12
N GLN A 74 -15.61 -12.79 26.69
CA GLN A 74 -16.66 -11.82 26.39
C GLN A 74 -16.40 -10.53 27.21
N VAL A 75 -16.49 -9.35 26.59
CA VAL A 75 -16.22 -8.06 27.25
C VAL A 75 -17.38 -7.08 27.07
N VAL A 76 -17.70 -6.36 28.14
CA VAL A 76 -18.66 -5.26 28.14
C VAL A 76 -17.94 -3.97 28.53
N ILE A 77 -18.00 -2.98 27.64
CA ILE A 77 -17.58 -1.59 27.87
C ILE A 77 -18.86 -0.75 28.03
N PRO A 78 -19.30 -0.50 29.28
CA PRO A 78 -20.61 0.07 29.56
C PRO A 78 -20.70 1.56 29.20
N ALA A 79 -21.94 2.04 29.00
CA ALA A 79 -22.23 3.41 28.59
C ALA A 79 -21.76 4.49 29.60
N ASP A 80 -21.62 4.12 30.87
CA ASP A 80 -21.16 5.01 31.94
C ASP A 80 -19.63 5.13 32.02
N LYS A 81 -18.86 4.57 31.08
CA LYS A 81 -17.40 4.70 31.02
C LYS A 81 -16.91 5.36 29.72
N PRO A 82 -17.17 6.66 29.49
CA PRO A 82 -16.74 7.35 28.28
C PRO A 82 -15.21 7.51 28.20
N HIS A 83 -14.72 7.95 27.04
CA HIS A 83 -13.31 8.35 26.82
C HIS A 83 -12.29 7.22 26.99
N ILE A 84 -12.69 5.98 26.74
CA ILE A 84 -11.77 4.83 26.69
C ILE A 84 -11.20 4.69 25.28
N SER A 85 -9.88 4.52 25.18
CA SER A 85 -9.19 4.09 23.98
C SER A 85 -8.61 2.68 24.17
N LEU A 86 -9.06 1.70 23.41
CA LEU A 86 -8.53 0.34 23.40
C LEU A 86 -7.53 0.18 22.24
N VAL A 87 -6.25 -0.03 22.53
CA VAL A 87 -5.17 0.08 21.53
C VAL A 87 -4.27 -1.15 21.58
N GLY A 88 -4.07 -1.82 20.44
CA GLY A 88 -3.05 -2.87 20.32
C GLY A 88 -1.64 -2.29 20.26
N ASP A 89 -0.68 -2.95 20.92
CA ASP A 89 0.64 -2.36 21.19
C ASP A 89 1.67 -2.51 20.07
N THR A 90 1.39 -3.26 19.01
CA THR A 90 2.36 -3.54 17.93
C THR A 90 2.17 -2.67 16.69
N GLY A 91 0.99 -2.05 16.53
CA GLY A 91 0.62 -1.34 15.29
C GLY A 91 0.05 -2.24 14.18
N ASP A 92 0.26 -3.57 14.23
CA ASP A 92 -0.40 -4.53 13.34
C ASP A 92 -1.66 -5.08 14.02
N PRO A 93 -2.87 -4.85 13.47
CA PRO A 93 -4.10 -5.32 14.09
C PRO A 93 -4.22 -6.85 14.16
N ARG A 94 -3.36 -7.61 13.48
CA ARG A 94 -3.33 -9.09 13.53
C ARG A 94 -2.68 -9.65 14.80
N ASP A 95 -1.84 -8.87 15.47
CA ASP A 95 -1.06 -9.36 16.63
C ASP A 95 -1.89 -9.39 17.93
N VAL A 96 -2.94 -8.57 18.02
CA VAL A 96 -3.82 -8.49 19.20
C VAL A 96 -5.22 -8.95 18.79
N VAL A 97 -5.60 -10.16 19.18
CA VAL A 97 -6.88 -10.77 18.82
C VAL A 97 -7.79 -10.86 20.04
N LEU A 98 -8.85 -10.09 20.03
CA LEU A 98 -9.89 -10.05 21.05
C LEU A 98 -11.06 -10.91 20.60
N THR A 99 -11.30 -12.05 21.25
CA THR A 99 -12.16 -13.10 20.69
C THR A 99 -13.12 -13.76 21.68
N PHE A 100 -14.22 -14.28 21.18
CA PHE A 100 -15.12 -15.22 21.86
C PHE A 100 -15.83 -16.07 20.80
N ASP A 101 -16.65 -17.06 21.17
CA ASP A 101 -17.20 -18.05 20.24
C ASP A 101 -18.68 -18.39 20.49
N ALA A 102 -19.42 -17.51 21.17
CA ALA A 102 -20.87 -17.69 21.30
C ALA A 102 -21.58 -17.33 19.99
N ALA A 103 -22.58 -18.14 19.62
CA ALA A 103 -23.56 -17.83 18.60
C ALA A 103 -24.94 -17.59 19.22
N ALA A 104 -25.89 -17.10 18.42
CA ALA A 104 -27.23 -16.81 18.89
C ALA A 104 -27.93 -18.03 19.49
N ALA A 105 -27.69 -19.22 18.96
CA ALA A 105 -28.26 -20.47 19.48
C ALA A 105 -27.51 -21.04 20.69
N THR A 106 -26.30 -20.55 21.02
CA THR A 106 -25.50 -21.04 22.15
C THR A 106 -26.26 -20.82 23.46
N PRO A 107 -26.48 -21.85 24.30
CA PRO A 107 -27.08 -21.69 25.62
C PRO A 107 -26.21 -20.81 26.53
N ARG A 108 -26.84 -19.94 27.32
CA ARG A 108 -26.14 -19.16 28.35
C ARG A 108 -25.76 -20.06 29.53
N PRO A 109 -24.58 -19.85 30.14
CA PRO A 109 -24.15 -20.63 31.31
C PRO A 109 -25.08 -20.54 32.52
N ASP A 110 -25.87 -19.47 32.63
CA ASP A 110 -26.80 -19.22 33.75
C ASP A 110 -28.18 -19.90 33.58
N GLY A 111 -28.41 -20.60 32.46
CA GLY A 111 -29.67 -21.29 32.19
C GLY A 111 -30.82 -20.38 31.75
N SER A 112 -30.60 -19.09 31.50
CA SER A 112 -31.63 -18.13 31.08
C SER A 112 -32.08 -18.28 29.61
N GLY A 113 -31.62 -19.32 28.92
CA GLY A 113 -31.89 -19.58 27.51
C GLY A 113 -30.69 -19.29 26.61
N PRO A 114 -30.89 -19.21 25.28
CA PRO A 114 -29.80 -18.95 24.35
C PRO A 114 -29.32 -17.49 24.41
N TYR A 115 -28.11 -17.23 23.91
CA TYR A 115 -27.56 -15.87 23.85
C TYR A 115 -28.41 -14.93 22.99
N GLY A 116 -28.99 -15.44 21.89
CA GLY A 116 -29.57 -14.61 20.83
C GLY A 116 -28.50 -13.76 20.13
N THR A 117 -28.83 -13.16 18.98
CA THR A 117 -27.88 -12.34 18.20
C THR A 117 -27.20 -11.26 19.03
N SER A 118 -27.98 -10.53 19.83
CA SER A 118 -27.43 -9.44 20.65
C SER A 118 -26.54 -9.91 21.79
N GLY A 119 -26.77 -11.12 22.31
CA GLY A 119 -25.99 -11.69 23.40
C GLY A 119 -24.75 -12.44 22.93
N SER A 120 -24.68 -12.84 21.65
CA SER A 120 -23.54 -13.56 21.09
C SER A 120 -22.31 -12.68 20.85
N ALA A 121 -22.46 -11.36 20.98
CA ALA A 121 -21.38 -10.37 20.82
C ALA A 121 -20.16 -10.70 21.69
N SER A 122 -19.01 -10.94 21.08
CA SER A 122 -17.74 -11.10 21.80
C SER A 122 -17.39 -9.82 22.57
N TYR A 123 -17.64 -8.65 21.96
CA TYR A 123 -17.51 -7.35 22.62
C TYR A 123 -18.79 -6.52 22.49
N VAL A 124 -19.27 -6.00 23.62
CA VAL A 124 -20.37 -5.03 23.70
C VAL A 124 -19.80 -3.67 24.10
N ILE A 125 -19.88 -2.69 23.19
CA ILE A 125 -19.27 -1.37 23.37
C ILE A 125 -20.36 -0.29 23.34
N SER A 126 -20.83 0.06 24.53
CA SER A 126 -21.87 1.06 24.74
C SER A 126 -21.33 2.43 25.14
N ALA A 127 -20.05 2.51 25.56
CA ALA A 127 -19.39 3.76 25.94
C ALA A 127 -19.39 4.78 24.78
N PRO A 128 -19.80 6.04 25.02
CA PRO A 128 -19.59 7.12 24.06
C PRO A 128 -18.14 7.62 24.12
N ASP A 129 -17.71 8.36 23.10
CA ASP A 129 -16.34 8.89 23.00
C ASP A 129 -15.27 7.79 23.08
N PHE A 130 -15.59 6.62 22.54
CA PHE A 130 -14.73 5.44 22.55
C PHE A 130 -13.84 5.40 21.30
N THR A 131 -12.64 4.85 21.44
CA THR A 131 -11.75 4.58 20.30
C THR A 131 -11.17 3.17 20.37
N ALA A 132 -11.16 2.42 19.28
CA ALA A 132 -10.36 1.20 19.14
C ALA A 132 -9.32 1.36 18.02
N ARG A 133 -8.08 0.89 18.25
CA ARG A 133 -6.98 0.96 17.27
C ARG A 133 -6.07 -0.26 17.26
N ASN A 134 -5.58 -0.62 16.08
CA ASN A 134 -4.51 -1.60 15.86
C ASN A 134 -4.78 -2.96 16.52
N LEU A 135 -6.01 -3.47 16.40
CA LEU A 135 -6.39 -4.76 17.00
C LEU A 135 -7.50 -5.46 16.19
N THR A 136 -7.73 -6.73 16.48
CA THR A 136 -8.80 -7.54 15.90
C THR A 136 -9.87 -7.81 16.94
N PHE A 137 -11.14 -7.56 16.60
CA PHE A 137 -12.29 -8.17 17.25
C PHE A 137 -12.77 -9.36 16.42
N GLN A 138 -12.97 -10.50 17.06
CA GLN A 138 -13.37 -11.73 16.39
C GLN A 138 -14.49 -12.43 17.16
N ASN A 139 -15.47 -12.95 16.43
CA ASN A 139 -16.25 -14.09 16.91
C ASN A 139 -15.74 -15.34 16.18
N SER A 140 -15.13 -16.25 16.92
CA SER A 140 -14.52 -17.47 16.38
C SER A 140 -15.49 -18.66 16.37
N TYR A 141 -16.80 -18.42 16.38
CA TYR A 141 -17.79 -19.47 16.21
C TYR A 141 -17.57 -20.20 14.88
N ASP A 142 -17.40 -21.53 14.96
CA ASP A 142 -17.14 -22.37 13.79
C ASP A 142 -18.46 -22.80 13.14
N GLU A 143 -18.90 -22.04 12.13
CA GLU A 143 -20.10 -22.33 11.34
C GLU A 143 -19.98 -23.68 10.59
N ALA A 144 -18.79 -24.07 10.16
CA ALA A 144 -18.59 -25.33 9.46
C ALA A 144 -18.81 -26.54 10.38
N ALA A 145 -18.38 -26.43 11.64
CA ALA A 145 -18.56 -27.48 12.64
C ALA A 145 -19.96 -27.49 13.28
N ASN A 146 -20.58 -26.32 13.46
CA ASN A 146 -21.79 -26.18 14.30
C ASN A 146 -23.04 -25.72 13.52
N GLY A 147 -22.92 -25.46 12.23
CA GLY A 147 -23.98 -24.94 11.38
C GLY A 147 -24.15 -23.41 11.48
N ALA A 148 -24.84 -22.86 10.47
CA ALA A 148 -25.05 -21.42 10.33
C ALA A 148 -25.83 -20.81 11.51
N SER A 149 -25.26 -19.78 12.12
CA SER A 149 -25.90 -19.02 13.21
C SER A 149 -25.28 -17.63 13.33
N GLN A 150 -26.05 -16.67 13.82
CA GLN A 150 -25.58 -15.30 14.07
C GLN A 150 -24.51 -15.29 15.18
N ALA A 151 -23.32 -14.82 14.86
CA ALA A 151 -22.17 -14.81 15.75
C ALA A 151 -21.48 -13.44 15.71
N VAL A 152 -21.89 -12.55 16.60
CA VAL A 152 -21.47 -11.15 16.58
C VAL A 152 -20.05 -11.02 17.15
N ALA A 153 -19.12 -10.40 16.40
CA ALA A 153 -17.80 -10.04 16.92
C ALA A 153 -17.89 -8.80 17.81
N VAL A 154 -18.58 -7.77 17.31
CA VAL A 154 -18.77 -6.52 18.06
C VAL A 154 -20.18 -6.00 17.91
N ARG A 155 -20.78 -5.61 19.03
CA ARG A 155 -21.99 -4.79 19.08
C ARG A 155 -21.67 -3.41 19.63
N THR A 156 -22.02 -2.38 18.87
CA THR A 156 -21.76 -0.99 19.20
C THR A 156 -23.07 -0.22 19.35
N THR A 157 -23.20 0.61 20.40
CA THR A 157 -24.41 1.45 20.61
C THR A 157 -24.11 2.88 21.03
N GLY A 158 -22.87 3.20 21.40
CA GLY A 158 -22.47 4.53 21.87
C GLY A 158 -22.31 5.54 20.73
N ASP A 159 -22.50 6.82 21.04
CA ASP A 159 -22.24 7.93 20.12
C ASP A 159 -20.76 8.34 20.15
N ARG A 160 -20.27 8.93 19.07
CA ARG A 160 -18.89 9.39 18.90
C ARG A 160 -17.84 8.27 19.03
N GLN A 161 -18.11 7.11 18.44
CA GLN A 161 -17.17 5.99 18.46
C GLN A 161 -16.27 5.99 17.22
N VAL A 162 -14.99 5.69 17.42
CA VAL A 162 -13.98 5.61 16.35
C VAL A 162 -13.32 4.22 16.37
N TYR A 163 -13.20 3.62 15.20
CA TYR A 163 -12.48 2.37 14.97
C TYR A 163 -11.50 2.65 13.83
N ASP A 164 -10.21 2.45 14.08
CA ASP A 164 -9.15 2.94 13.18
C ASP A 164 -8.02 1.90 13.09
N ASN A 165 -7.80 1.35 11.90
CA ASN A 165 -6.94 0.17 11.70
C ASN A 165 -7.38 -1.01 12.59
N VAL A 166 -8.65 -1.41 12.46
CA VAL A 166 -9.27 -2.50 13.25
C VAL A 166 -9.80 -3.59 12.33
N ARG A 167 -9.66 -4.85 12.75
CA ARG A 167 -10.25 -6.00 12.05
C ARG A 167 -11.49 -6.50 12.79
N PHE A 168 -12.56 -6.79 12.05
CA PHE A 168 -13.79 -7.41 12.55
C PHE A 168 -13.99 -8.72 11.80
N LEU A 169 -13.85 -9.84 12.50
CA LEU A 169 -13.85 -11.18 11.91
C LEU A 169 -15.03 -12.01 12.44
N GLY A 170 -15.75 -12.64 11.54
CA GLY A 170 -16.86 -13.55 11.85
C GLY A 170 -17.48 -14.09 10.57
N ASN A 171 -18.66 -14.69 10.72
CA ASN A 171 -19.50 -15.18 9.63
C ASN A 171 -20.78 -14.33 9.56
N GLN A 172 -21.91 -14.93 9.93
CA GLN A 172 -23.20 -14.25 9.97
C GLN A 172 -23.26 -13.23 11.12
N ASP A 173 -23.73 -12.02 10.83
CA ASP A 173 -23.94 -10.93 11.79
C ASP A 173 -22.64 -10.45 12.50
N THR A 174 -21.52 -10.32 11.77
CA THR A 174 -20.20 -9.99 12.37
C THR A 174 -20.15 -8.64 13.11
N LEU A 175 -20.56 -7.54 12.48
CA LEU A 175 -20.50 -6.19 13.04
C LEU A 175 -21.89 -5.58 13.20
N TYR A 176 -22.33 -5.48 14.46
CA TYR A 176 -23.62 -4.90 14.82
C TYR A 176 -23.49 -3.41 15.13
N ALA A 177 -23.46 -2.59 14.08
CA ALA A 177 -23.45 -1.12 14.11
C ALA A 177 -24.84 -0.56 14.49
N ASN A 178 -25.09 -0.40 15.79
CA ASN A 178 -26.42 -0.11 16.33
C ASN A 178 -26.46 1.19 17.15
N THR A 179 -27.65 1.52 17.66
CA THR A 179 -27.85 2.61 18.63
C THR A 179 -28.58 2.05 19.85
N ASP A 180 -28.63 2.85 20.92
CA ASP A 180 -29.29 2.45 22.17
C ASP A 180 -30.81 2.27 22.01
N SER A 181 -31.45 3.08 21.16
CA SER A 181 -32.89 3.01 20.91
C SER A 181 -33.27 3.52 19.52
N ALA A 182 -34.48 3.23 19.04
CA ALA A 182 -34.97 3.68 17.75
C ALA A 182 -34.98 5.22 17.57
N THR A 183 -35.09 5.97 18.66
CA THR A 183 -35.11 7.45 18.64
C THR A 183 -33.74 8.07 18.92
N THR A 184 -32.72 7.26 19.21
CA THR A 184 -31.36 7.71 19.50
C THR A 184 -30.48 7.56 18.26
N VAL A 185 -29.81 8.64 17.86
CA VAL A 185 -28.74 8.60 16.86
C VAL A 185 -27.42 8.30 17.56
N ALA A 186 -26.68 7.30 17.07
CA ALA A 186 -25.30 7.04 17.47
C ALA A 186 -24.43 7.09 16.21
N ARG A 187 -23.38 7.93 16.25
CA ARG A 187 -22.46 8.13 15.13
C ARG A 187 -21.19 7.35 15.36
N GLN A 188 -20.81 6.55 14.36
CA GLN A 188 -19.71 5.60 14.43
C GLN A 188 -18.84 5.74 13.18
N TYR A 189 -17.54 5.91 13.36
CA TYR A 189 -16.58 6.05 12.26
C TYR A 189 -15.60 4.88 12.26
N PHE A 190 -15.61 4.13 11.16
CA PHE A 190 -14.73 2.99 10.89
C PHE A 190 -13.79 3.41 9.76
N HIS A 191 -12.50 3.59 10.07
CA HIS A 191 -11.47 4.02 9.13
C HIS A 191 -10.37 2.98 9.01
N ASP A 192 -9.90 2.72 7.79
CA ASP A 192 -8.83 1.75 7.52
C ASP A 192 -9.12 0.38 8.16
N CYS A 193 -10.38 -0.01 8.20
CA CYS A 193 -10.82 -1.24 8.86
C CYS A 193 -10.90 -2.40 7.86
N TYR A 194 -10.74 -3.61 8.38
CA TYR A 194 -11.07 -4.83 7.66
C TYR A 194 -12.29 -5.46 8.31
N VAL A 195 -13.34 -5.73 7.54
CA VAL A 195 -14.55 -6.42 8.01
C VAL A 195 -14.76 -7.64 7.13
N GLU A 196 -14.88 -8.83 7.72
CA GLU A 196 -15.28 -10.04 6.99
C GLU A 196 -16.50 -10.71 7.59
N GLY A 197 -17.25 -11.42 6.74
CA GLY A 197 -18.43 -12.19 7.12
C GLY A 197 -19.21 -12.64 5.90
N ASP A 198 -20.32 -13.34 6.12
CA ASP A 198 -21.12 -13.88 5.01
C ASP A 198 -22.56 -13.31 4.90
N VAL A 199 -23.39 -13.53 5.90
CA VAL A 199 -24.80 -13.13 5.91
C VAL A 199 -24.97 -11.93 6.84
N ASP A 200 -25.52 -10.84 6.31
CA ASP A 200 -25.89 -9.63 7.08
C ASP A 200 -24.75 -9.09 7.96
N PHE A 201 -23.50 -9.24 7.51
CA PHE A 201 -22.36 -9.13 8.41
C PHE A 201 -22.00 -7.68 8.81
N ILE A 202 -22.62 -6.68 8.18
CA ILE A 202 -22.68 -5.29 8.67
C ILE A 202 -24.15 -4.90 8.82
N PHE A 203 -24.63 -4.79 10.06
CA PHE A 203 -26.07 -4.62 10.31
C PHE A 203 -26.37 -3.71 11.49
N GLY A 204 -27.61 -3.21 11.54
CA GLY A 204 -28.11 -2.35 12.61
C GLY A 204 -28.59 -0.97 12.16
N ARG A 205 -28.86 -0.08 13.12
CA ARG A 205 -29.56 1.21 12.90
C ARG A 205 -28.67 2.45 13.00
N ALA A 206 -27.38 2.29 13.30
CA ALA A 206 -26.47 3.41 13.54
C ALA A 206 -26.29 4.31 12.31
N THR A 207 -25.83 5.53 12.57
CA THR A 207 -25.16 6.34 11.54
C THR A 207 -23.70 5.91 11.50
N ALA A 208 -23.38 4.97 10.61
CA ALA A 208 -22.05 4.36 10.53
C ALA A 208 -21.37 4.69 9.21
N VAL A 209 -20.15 5.23 9.29
CA VAL A 209 -19.33 5.55 8.12
C VAL A 209 -18.15 4.60 8.09
N PHE A 210 -18.03 3.84 7.00
CA PHE A 210 -16.90 3.00 6.64
C PHE A 210 -16.10 3.71 5.55
N ASP A 211 -14.89 4.17 5.87
CA ASP A 211 -14.07 5.02 5.01
C ASP A 211 -12.67 4.41 4.83
N ASP A 212 -12.30 4.16 3.58
CA ASP A 212 -11.04 3.48 3.22
C ASP A 212 -10.92 2.06 3.82
N CYS A 213 -12.04 1.32 3.90
CA CYS A 213 -12.06 -0.03 4.50
C CYS A 213 -11.95 -1.15 3.44
N VAL A 214 -11.52 -2.33 3.88
CA VAL A 214 -11.68 -3.59 3.15
C VAL A 214 -12.87 -4.36 3.73
N ILE A 215 -13.85 -4.66 2.90
CA ILE A 215 -15.04 -5.42 3.26
C ILE A 215 -15.01 -6.74 2.48
N LYS A 216 -14.70 -7.84 3.16
CA LYS A 216 -14.51 -9.17 2.58
C LYS A 216 -15.75 -10.03 2.81
N ALA A 217 -16.54 -10.21 1.77
CA ALA A 217 -17.65 -11.15 1.74
C ALA A 217 -17.12 -12.59 1.60
N LEU A 218 -17.36 -13.45 2.59
CA LEU A 218 -16.93 -14.84 2.60
C LEU A 218 -17.86 -15.70 1.74
N THR A 219 -17.28 -16.72 1.10
CA THR A 219 -18.05 -17.71 0.32
C THR A 219 -18.69 -18.74 1.25
N ARG A 220 -19.94 -19.10 0.97
CA ARG A 220 -20.66 -20.21 1.61
C ARG A 220 -20.74 -21.43 0.69
N GLY A 221 -19.95 -21.43 -0.40
CA GLY A 221 -19.93 -22.50 -1.41
C GLY A 221 -21.18 -22.58 -2.28
N SER A 222 -22.07 -21.59 -2.24
CA SER A 222 -23.28 -21.55 -3.07
C SER A 222 -22.94 -21.07 -4.50
N PRO A 223 -23.47 -21.71 -5.55
CA PRO A 223 -23.38 -21.17 -6.90
C PRO A 223 -24.36 -20.01 -7.15
N ASP A 224 -25.34 -19.81 -6.26
CA ASP A 224 -26.45 -18.87 -6.48
C ASP A 224 -26.42 -17.70 -5.51
N ASN A 225 -26.33 -17.95 -4.21
CA ASN A 225 -26.38 -16.90 -3.18
C ASN A 225 -25.47 -17.23 -1.99
N ASN A 226 -24.42 -16.43 -1.83
CA ASN A 226 -23.46 -16.57 -0.73
C ASN A 226 -23.70 -15.60 0.42
N GLY A 227 -24.59 -14.60 0.28
CA GLY A 227 -24.95 -13.73 1.40
C GLY A 227 -25.24 -12.28 1.04
N TYR A 228 -25.14 -11.43 2.06
CA TYR A 228 -25.55 -10.03 2.06
C TYR A 228 -24.54 -9.21 2.85
N VAL A 229 -23.99 -8.15 2.25
CA VAL A 229 -23.03 -7.30 2.96
C VAL A 229 -23.71 -6.51 4.08
N THR A 230 -24.85 -5.87 3.77
CA THR A 230 -25.55 -5.01 4.72
C THR A 230 -26.97 -5.46 5.06
N ALA A 231 -27.35 -5.31 6.33
CA ALA A 231 -28.73 -5.39 6.80
C ALA A 231 -29.07 -4.14 7.64
N ALA A 232 -29.42 -3.05 6.97
CA ALA A 232 -29.61 -1.75 7.62
C ALA A 232 -31.03 -1.59 8.18
N SER A 233 -31.14 -1.13 9.43
CA SER A 233 -32.40 -0.91 10.15
C SER A 233 -32.59 0.54 10.62
N THR A 234 -31.88 1.48 9.99
CA THR A 234 -32.00 2.92 10.27
C THR A 234 -33.46 3.38 10.19
N GLU A 235 -33.93 4.04 11.25
CA GLU A 235 -35.28 4.59 11.30
C GLU A 235 -35.46 5.70 10.25
N VAL A 236 -36.66 5.80 9.66
CA VAL A 236 -36.93 6.78 8.59
C VAL A 236 -36.66 8.23 9.05
N ALA A 237 -36.85 8.52 10.33
CA ALA A 237 -36.58 9.84 10.92
C ALA A 237 -35.09 10.20 10.96
N ASN A 238 -34.18 9.21 10.93
CA ASN A 238 -32.74 9.45 10.81
C ASN A 238 -32.36 9.46 9.31
N PRO A 239 -31.88 10.60 8.77
CA PRO A 239 -31.51 10.70 7.36
C PRO A 239 -30.24 9.90 7.00
N TYR A 240 -29.39 9.59 7.98
CA TYR A 240 -28.07 8.98 7.76
C TYR A 240 -27.98 7.61 8.42
N GLY A 241 -27.89 6.55 7.62
CA GLY A 241 -27.62 5.19 8.05
C GLY A 241 -26.16 4.82 7.77
N PHE A 242 -25.95 3.85 6.89
CA PHE A 242 -24.62 3.39 6.52
C PHE A 242 -24.07 4.13 5.30
N LEU A 243 -22.83 4.59 5.41
CA LEU A 243 -22.03 5.10 4.31
C LEU A 243 -20.80 4.21 4.14
N ILE A 244 -20.67 3.56 2.99
CA ILE A 244 -19.45 2.86 2.59
C ILE A 244 -18.77 3.72 1.53
N HIS A 245 -17.61 4.28 1.87
CA HIS A 245 -16.92 5.31 1.11
C HIS A 245 -15.48 4.89 0.83
N ARG A 246 -15.03 5.02 -0.43
CA ARG A 246 -13.66 4.70 -0.89
C ARG A 246 -13.14 3.34 -0.44
N SER A 247 -14.04 2.38 -0.28
CA SER A 247 -13.73 1.08 0.29
C SER A 247 -13.60 0.02 -0.80
N LEU A 248 -12.97 -1.11 -0.45
CA LEU A 248 -12.80 -2.27 -1.31
C LEU A 248 -13.76 -3.38 -0.87
N LEU A 249 -14.81 -3.64 -1.65
CA LEU A 249 -15.74 -4.74 -1.37
C LEU A 249 -15.35 -5.98 -2.19
N THR A 250 -14.72 -6.95 -1.55
CA THR A 250 -14.08 -8.12 -2.20
C THR A 250 -14.70 -9.44 -1.77
N SER A 251 -14.52 -10.49 -2.57
CA SER A 251 -14.95 -11.84 -2.24
C SER A 251 -14.19 -12.88 -3.07
N ASP A 252 -14.14 -14.08 -2.54
CA ASP A 252 -13.72 -15.33 -3.17
C ASP A 252 -14.92 -16.19 -3.62
N ALA A 253 -16.15 -15.72 -3.41
CA ALA A 253 -17.35 -16.35 -3.96
C ALA A 253 -17.42 -16.22 -5.50
N PRO A 254 -18.15 -17.13 -6.19
CA PRO A 254 -18.37 -17.01 -7.63
C PRO A 254 -19.02 -15.69 -8.04
N ALA A 255 -18.86 -15.33 -9.32
CA ALA A 255 -19.45 -14.12 -9.89
C ALA A 255 -20.96 -14.06 -9.65
N ARG A 256 -21.49 -12.87 -9.34
CA ARG A 256 -22.94 -12.61 -9.28
C ARG A 256 -23.70 -13.47 -8.24
N THR A 257 -23.03 -13.83 -7.15
CA THR A 257 -23.61 -14.62 -6.05
C THR A 257 -23.83 -13.84 -4.75
N TYR A 258 -23.56 -12.54 -4.70
CA TYR A 258 -23.72 -11.72 -3.50
C TYR A 258 -24.65 -10.53 -3.72
N HIS A 259 -25.34 -10.17 -2.64
CA HIS A 259 -26.09 -8.92 -2.54
C HIS A 259 -25.27 -7.84 -1.81
N LEU A 260 -25.44 -6.57 -2.21
CA LEU A 260 -24.91 -5.42 -1.46
C LEU A 260 -25.67 -5.25 -0.13
N GLY A 261 -26.94 -5.66 -0.09
CA GLY A 261 -27.67 -5.74 1.17
C GLY A 261 -29.17 -5.80 1.03
N ARG A 262 -29.83 -5.62 2.17
CA ARG A 262 -31.28 -5.63 2.33
C ARG A 262 -31.71 -4.75 3.51
N PRO A 263 -32.93 -4.21 3.54
CA PRO A 263 -33.40 -3.48 4.71
C PRO A 263 -33.81 -4.45 5.81
N TRP A 264 -33.65 -4.08 7.09
CA TRP A 264 -34.04 -4.93 8.21
C TRP A 264 -35.06 -4.22 9.11
N PRO A 265 -36.31 -4.72 9.25
CA PRO A 265 -37.30 -4.19 10.18
C PRO A 265 -37.00 -4.68 11.61
N ALA A 266 -35.89 -4.22 12.19
CA ALA A 266 -35.39 -4.69 13.48
C ALA A 266 -36.46 -4.65 14.58
N GLY A 267 -36.71 -5.79 15.22
CA GLY A 267 -37.74 -5.93 16.26
C GLY A 267 -39.19 -5.75 15.76
N GLY A 268 -39.42 -5.84 14.45
CA GLY A 268 -40.74 -5.57 13.85
C GLY A 268 -41.04 -4.07 13.69
N SER A 269 -40.02 -3.20 13.72
CA SER A 269 -40.20 -1.75 13.55
C SER A 269 -40.95 -1.43 12.25
N THR A 270 -42.07 -0.73 12.36
CA THR A 270 -42.90 -0.31 11.22
C THR A 270 -42.32 0.89 10.48
N THR A 271 -41.37 1.60 11.10
CA THR A 271 -40.75 2.85 10.61
C THR A 271 -39.30 2.67 10.15
N ALA A 272 -38.67 1.52 10.40
CA ALA A 272 -37.34 1.23 9.90
C ALA A 272 -37.36 1.22 8.36
N ARG A 273 -36.56 2.10 7.75
CA ARG A 273 -36.37 2.23 6.30
C ARG A 273 -34.87 2.39 6.07
N GLY A 274 -34.16 1.28 6.26
CA GLY A 274 -32.71 1.19 6.25
C GLY A 274 -32.08 2.07 5.17
N GLN A 275 -31.03 2.80 5.54
CA GLN A 275 -30.33 3.69 4.63
C GLN A 275 -28.92 3.16 4.41
N VAL A 276 -28.56 2.94 3.15
CA VAL A 276 -27.21 2.56 2.74
C VAL A 276 -26.84 3.36 1.51
N LEU A 277 -25.69 4.01 1.56
CA LEU A 277 -25.02 4.56 0.40
C LEU A 277 -23.65 3.91 0.25
N ILE A 278 -23.39 3.31 -0.90
CA ILE A 278 -22.06 2.85 -1.28
C ILE A 278 -21.53 3.79 -2.35
N ARG A 279 -20.43 4.51 -2.08
CA ARG A 279 -19.94 5.53 -2.99
C ARG A 279 -18.43 5.49 -3.19
N GLU A 280 -18.01 5.83 -4.41
CA GLU A 280 -16.61 5.99 -4.82
C GLU A 280 -15.75 4.76 -4.45
N SER A 281 -16.40 3.60 -4.34
CA SER A 281 -15.83 2.36 -3.83
C SER A 281 -15.62 1.37 -4.97
N TRP A 282 -14.72 0.41 -4.75
CA TRP A 282 -14.53 -0.71 -5.65
C TRP A 282 -15.50 -1.83 -5.31
N LEU A 283 -16.19 -2.38 -6.30
CA LEU A 283 -17.15 -3.48 -6.19
C LEU A 283 -16.72 -4.69 -7.02
N GLY A 284 -16.70 -5.86 -6.37
CA GLY A 284 -16.19 -7.06 -6.99
C GLY A 284 -17.18 -7.91 -7.71
N GLN A 285 -16.63 -8.80 -8.53
CA GLN A 285 -17.39 -9.63 -9.46
C GLN A 285 -18.47 -10.47 -8.77
N GLN A 286 -18.37 -10.67 -7.45
CA GLN A 286 -19.38 -11.37 -6.65
C GLN A 286 -20.76 -10.69 -6.68
N PHE A 287 -20.88 -9.38 -6.92
CA PHE A 287 -22.16 -8.69 -6.77
C PHE A 287 -23.13 -8.92 -7.93
N LYS A 288 -24.36 -9.31 -7.59
CA LYS A 288 -25.49 -9.47 -8.52
C LYS A 288 -25.81 -8.17 -9.27
N ASP A 289 -26.44 -8.32 -10.44
CA ASP A 289 -26.97 -7.17 -11.19
C ASP A 289 -28.16 -6.51 -10.48
N ALA A 290 -28.95 -7.29 -9.74
CA ALA A 290 -29.94 -6.84 -8.76
C ALA A 290 -29.39 -7.08 -7.33
N PRO A 291 -28.56 -6.17 -6.80
CA PRO A 291 -27.82 -6.41 -5.56
C PRO A 291 -28.61 -6.11 -4.29
N TRP A 292 -29.79 -5.50 -4.39
CA TRP A 292 -30.67 -5.20 -3.26
C TRP A 292 -31.84 -6.18 -3.23
N THR A 293 -32.23 -6.64 -2.04
CA THR A 293 -33.34 -7.60 -1.90
C THR A 293 -34.19 -7.36 -0.64
N ASP A 294 -35.35 -7.99 -0.59
CA ASP A 294 -36.32 -7.86 0.49
C ASP A 294 -35.89 -8.61 1.76
N MET A 295 -36.42 -8.21 2.90
CA MET A 295 -36.25 -8.94 4.17
C MET A 295 -37.50 -8.84 5.02
N SER A 296 -37.96 -9.97 5.57
CA SER A 296 -39.03 -10.01 6.59
C SER A 296 -40.29 -9.20 6.21
N GLY A 297 -40.66 -9.22 4.92
CA GLY A 297 -41.84 -8.51 4.39
C GLY A 297 -41.61 -7.04 4.05
N LEU A 298 -40.44 -6.46 4.33
CA LEU A 298 -40.08 -5.11 3.91
C LEU A 298 -39.45 -5.15 2.51
N ASN A 299 -40.10 -4.46 1.56
CA ASN A 299 -39.61 -4.36 0.19
C ASN A 299 -38.37 -3.45 0.12
N TRP A 300 -37.34 -3.86 -0.62
CA TRP A 300 -36.10 -3.09 -0.72
C TRP A 300 -36.28 -1.72 -1.38
N ARG A 301 -37.28 -1.57 -2.26
CA ARG A 301 -37.61 -0.30 -2.92
C ARG A 301 -38.31 0.69 -2.00
N GLU A 302 -38.81 0.23 -0.85
CA GLU A 302 -39.32 1.11 0.20
C GLU A 302 -38.19 1.63 1.11
N ALA A 303 -37.00 1.02 1.03
CA ALA A 303 -35.81 1.44 1.77
C ALA A 303 -34.99 2.51 1.01
N ARG A 304 -33.92 3.00 1.64
CA ARG A 304 -33.06 4.08 1.12
C ARG A 304 -31.69 3.54 0.74
N LEU A 305 -31.67 2.67 -0.27
CA LEU A 305 -30.48 1.94 -0.72
C LEU A 305 -30.00 2.56 -2.05
N SER A 306 -28.74 2.97 -2.10
CA SER A 306 -28.22 3.73 -3.24
C SER A 306 -26.72 3.56 -3.45
N GLU A 307 -26.27 3.89 -4.65
CA GLU A 307 -24.88 3.85 -5.06
C GLU A 307 -24.45 5.19 -5.71
N TYR A 308 -23.15 5.48 -5.70
CA TYR A 308 -22.61 6.66 -6.40
C TYR A 308 -21.16 6.48 -6.84
N ARG A 309 -20.89 6.52 -8.15
CA ARG A 309 -19.53 6.46 -8.72
C ARG A 309 -18.70 5.26 -8.23
N ASN A 310 -19.36 4.14 -7.98
CA ASN A 310 -18.67 2.88 -7.73
C ASN A 310 -18.04 2.36 -9.03
N HIS A 311 -16.98 1.59 -8.92
CA HIS A 311 -16.23 1.03 -10.04
C HIS A 311 -15.82 -0.42 -9.77
N GLY A 312 -15.34 -1.14 -10.78
CA GLY A 312 -14.98 -2.56 -10.68
C GLY A 312 -16.01 -3.49 -11.34
N PRO A 313 -15.70 -4.80 -11.43
CA PRO A 313 -16.49 -5.77 -12.19
C PRO A 313 -17.88 -6.07 -11.60
N GLY A 314 -18.13 -5.75 -10.33
CA GLY A 314 -19.44 -5.83 -9.69
C GLY A 314 -20.22 -4.51 -9.67
N ALA A 315 -19.65 -3.43 -10.19
CA ALA A 315 -20.34 -2.15 -10.33
C ALA A 315 -21.16 -2.14 -11.63
N GLY A 316 -22.29 -1.43 -11.60
CA GLY A 316 -23.17 -1.30 -12.75
C GLY A 316 -24.26 -0.26 -12.50
N VAL A 317 -24.97 0.11 -13.57
CA VAL A 317 -26.10 1.05 -13.52
C VAL A 317 -27.28 0.40 -14.23
N ASN A 318 -28.37 0.19 -13.49
CA ASN A 318 -29.63 -0.37 -14.00
C ASN A 318 -30.80 -0.01 -13.06
N ALA A 319 -32.01 -0.48 -13.38
CA ALA A 319 -33.25 -0.18 -12.64
C ALA A 319 -33.29 -0.76 -11.20
N ASP A 320 -32.43 -1.71 -10.89
CA ASP A 320 -32.28 -2.34 -9.57
C ASP A 320 -31.06 -1.78 -8.81
N ARG A 321 -30.41 -0.73 -9.32
CA ARG A 321 -29.23 -0.09 -8.70
C ARG A 321 -29.40 1.43 -8.63
N PRO A 322 -30.21 1.95 -7.69
CA PRO A 322 -30.47 3.37 -7.58
C PRO A 322 -29.18 4.17 -7.46
N GLN A 323 -28.96 5.11 -8.37
CA GLN A 323 -27.79 5.99 -8.37
C GLN A 323 -28.17 7.35 -7.76
N LEU A 324 -27.31 7.91 -6.92
CA LEU A 324 -27.41 9.32 -6.57
C LEU A 324 -26.90 10.18 -7.73
N ASP A 325 -27.55 11.31 -7.97
CA ASP A 325 -26.98 12.37 -8.81
C ASP A 325 -25.88 13.13 -8.03
N PRO A 326 -24.96 13.83 -8.72
CA PRO A 326 -23.89 14.57 -8.06
C PRO A 326 -24.34 15.62 -7.04
N GLY A 327 -25.47 16.29 -7.27
CA GLY A 327 -26.02 17.31 -6.38
C GLY A 327 -26.51 16.70 -5.07
N THR A 328 -27.27 15.62 -5.16
CA THR A 328 -27.69 14.84 -3.98
C THR A 328 -26.48 14.25 -3.26
N ALA A 329 -25.53 13.65 -4.00
CA ALA A 329 -24.34 13.03 -3.41
C ALA A 329 -23.47 14.02 -2.60
N ALA A 330 -23.51 15.33 -2.90
CA ALA A 330 -22.79 16.35 -2.12
C ALA A 330 -23.30 16.48 -0.67
N ALA A 331 -24.54 16.08 -0.39
CA ALA A 331 -25.13 16.07 0.96
C ALA A 331 -24.83 14.79 1.77
N PHE A 332 -24.21 13.78 1.14
CA PHE A 332 -23.96 12.45 1.71
C PHE A 332 -22.45 12.16 1.81
N THR A 333 -21.74 12.97 2.59
CA THR A 333 -20.30 12.84 2.86
C THR A 333 -20.05 12.33 4.29
N PRO A 334 -18.87 11.74 4.59
CA PRO A 334 -18.51 11.34 5.95
C PRO A 334 -18.75 12.44 7.00
N GLN A 335 -18.38 13.68 6.68
CA GLN A 335 -18.54 14.83 7.55
C GLN A 335 -20.01 15.17 7.82
N ARG A 336 -20.90 14.96 6.84
CA ARG A 336 -22.34 15.20 6.99
C ARG A 336 -23.02 14.11 7.81
N TYR A 337 -22.65 12.85 7.57
CA TYR A 337 -23.13 11.70 8.36
C TYR A 337 -22.77 11.85 9.84
N LEU A 338 -21.53 12.25 10.12
CA LEU A 338 -21.00 12.30 11.49
C LEU A 338 -21.21 13.67 12.16
N ALA A 339 -21.84 14.63 11.46
CA ALA A 339 -22.14 15.94 12.03
C ALA A 339 -23.12 15.84 13.21
N GLY A 340 -22.98 16.78 14.13
CA GLY A 340 -23.89 17.01 15.24
C GLY A 340 -23.75 18.45 15.72
N SER A 341 -24.55 18.84 16.71
CA SER A 341 -24.44 20.16 17.36
C SER A 341 -23.19 20.31 18.24
N ASP A 342 -22.42 19.22 18.42
CA ASP A 342 -21.28 19.11 19.32
C ASP A 342 -19.92 19.34 18.65
N GLY A 343 -19.90 19.60 17.33
CA GLY A 343 -18.66 19.84 16.58
C GLY A 343 -17.77 18.59 16.45
N TRP A 344 -18.26 17.40 16.82
CA TRP A 344 -17.49 16.17 16.65
C TRP A 344 -17.25 15.89 15.16
N ASN A 345 -15.99 15.77 14.81
CA ASN A 345 -15.56 15.52 13.44
C ASN A 345 -14.33 14.60 13.47
N PRO A 346 -14.53 13.28 13.59
CA PRO A 346 -13.42 12.32 13.62
C PRO A 346 -12.75 12.24 12.25
N VAL A 347 -13.49 12.58 11.19
CA VAL A 347 -12.95 12.70 9.84
C VAL A 347 -11.84 13.74 9.81
N ARG A 348 -11.87 14.82 10.61
CA ARG A 348 -10.76 15.81 10.72
C ARG A 348 -9.46 15.29 11.38
N ARG A 349 -9.53 14.16 12.08
CA ARG A 349 -8.37 13.54 12.76
C ARG A 349 -7.74 12.44 11.93
N HIS A 350 -8.55 11.77 11.12
CA HIS A 350 -8.13 10.72 10.18
C HIS A 350 -8.08 11.23 8.75
N HIS A 351 -8.50 12.46 8.49
CA HIS A 351 -8.21 13.32 7.35
C HIS A 351 -7.96 14.69 7.93
N PRO A 352 -6.86 15.41 7.68
CA PRO A 352 -6.68 16.72 8.30
C PRO A 352 -7.88 17.65 8.02
N ALA A 353 -8.03 18.66 8.88
CA ALA A 353 -8.98 19.75 8.68
C ALA A 353 -8.97 20.26 7.22
N PRO A 354 -10.06 20.90 6.73
CA PRO A 354 -10.15 21.41 5.36
C PRO A 354 -9.07 22.42 4.94
N ASP A 355 -8.13 22.72 5.84
CA ASP A 355 -7.02 23.65 5.65
C ASP A 355 -5.64 22.96 5.59
N GLU A 356 -5.55 21.62 5.69
CA GLU A 356 -4.35 20.86 5.31
C GLU A 356 -4.69 19.86 4.19
N PRO A 357 -4.05 19.94 3.01
CA PRO A 357 -4.45 19.12 1.88
C PRO A 357 -4.12 17.63 2.12
N ALA A 358 -4.93 16.73 1.52
CA ALA A 358 -4.78 15.27 1.44
C ALA A 358 -3.35 14.68 1.20
N PRO A 359 -2.39 15.37 0.57
CA PRO A 359 -1.04 14.86 0.32
C PRO A 359 -0.21 14.53 1.57
N SER A 360 -0.55 15.00 2.78
CA SER A 360 0.33 14.88 3.96
C SER A 360 0.52 13.46 4.53
N ARG A 361 -0.28 12.46 4.12
CA ARG A 361 -0.12 11.07 4.59
C ARG A 361 0.83 10.24 3.75
N LEU A 362 0.82 10.43 2.43
CA LEU A 362 1.61 9.60 1.53
C LEU A 362 3.11 9.70 1.84
N GLY A 363 3.59 10.86 2.29
CA GLY A 363 5.00 11.03 2.67
C GLY A 363 5.40 10.39 4.00
N ARG A 364 4.42 9.94 4.82
CA ARG A 364 4.66 9.19 6.06
C ARG A 364 4.49 7.68 5.91
N GLU A 365 3.96 7.22 4.77
CA GLU A 365 3.92 5.79 4.47
C GLU A 365 5.33 5.22 4.34
N VAL A 366 5.47 3.97 4.74
CA VAL A 366 6.71 3.20 4.72
C VAL A 366 6.53 1.96 3.86
N LEU A 367 7.63 1.37 3.41
CA LEU A 367 7.58 0.11 2.68
C LEU A 367 6.95 -0.97 3.59
N PRO A 368 5.92 -1.70 3.13
CA PRO A 368 5.34 -2.78 3.92
C PRO A 368 6.36 -3.86 4.27
N ARG A 369 6.11 -4.55 5.39
CA ARG A 369 6.91 -5.72 5.75
C ARG A 369 6.83 -6.76 4.63
N ASP A 370 7.97 -7.42 4.39
CA ASP A 370 8.15 -8.45 3.37
C ASP A 370 7.96 -7.95 1.92
N ASP A 371 7.81 -6.64 1.67
CA ASP A 371 7.64 -6.10 0.32
C ASP A 371 8.97 -5.93 -0.42
N GLY A 372 9.54 -7.07 -0.81
CA GLY A 372 10.79 -7.14 -1.54
C GLY A 372 12.03 -6.89 -0.69
N TRP A 373 13.18 -6.82 -1.36
CA TRP A 373 14.48 -6.75 -0.70
C TRP A 373 14.71 -5.49 0.12
N ALA A 374 14.05 -4.37 -0.20
CA ALA A 374 14.14 -3.15 0.62
C ALA A 374 13.44 -3.27 1.98
N ALA A 375 12.64 -4.32 2.21
CA ALA A 375 12.06 -4.63 3.52
C ALA A 375 13.00 -5.45 4.41
N ALA A 376 14.16 -5.88 3.89
CA ALA A 376 15.13 -6.67 4.64
C ALA A 376 15.74 -5.87 5.81
N THR A 377 16.17 -6.58 6.84
CA THR A 377 16.90 -6.01 7.98
C THR A 377 16.14 -4.88 8.69
N THR A 378 16.57 -3.61 8.58
CA THR A 378 15.91 -2.43 9.15
C THR A 378 14.66 -2.00 8.37
N GLY A 379 14.46 -2.51 7.16
CA GLY A 379 13.40 -2.07 6.26
C GLY A 379 13.61 -0.66 5.72
N THR A 380 12.61 -0.16 4.97
CA THR A 380 12.65 1.18 4.36
C THR A 380 11.49 2.02 4.87
N THR A 381 11.82 3.02 5.69
CA THR A 381 10.89 3.96 6.32
C THR A 381 11.03 5.39 5.81
N GLY A 382 12.06 5.67 5.01
CA GLY A 382 12.34 7.00 4.45
C GLY A 382 12.41 8.07 5.53
N GLY A 383 11.75 9.19 5.24
CA GLY A 383 11.57 10.31 6.14
C GLY A 383 10.31 10.24 7.00
N SER A 384 9.63 9.10 7.13
CA SER A 384 8.34 8.99 7.85
C SER A 384 8.36 9.56 9.28
N ALA A 385 9.53 9.52 9.93
CA ALA A 385 9.78 10.09 11.26
C ALA A 385 10.06 11.61 11.27
N ALA A 386 9.94 12.31 10.13
CA ALA A 386 10.18 13.74 10.03
C ALA A 386 9.28 14.52 10.99
N ARG A 387 9.91 15.42 11.75
CA ARG A 387 9.21 16.43 12.54
C ARG A 387 8.54 17.45 11.62
N PRO A 388 7.46 18.14 12.06
CA PRO A 388 6.74 19.09 11.21
C PRO A 388 7.63 20.12 10.51
N GLU A 389 8.68 20.61 11.17
CA GLU A 389 9.65 21.56 10.61
C GLU A 389 10.51 21.02 9.45
N ASN A 390 10.60 19.69 9.32
CA ASN A 390 11.36 18.98 8.28
C ASN A 390 10.42 18.36 7.22
N VAL A 391 9.17 18.81 7.18
CA VAL A 391 8.21 18.49 6.12
C VAL A 391 8.12 19.70 5.20
N HIS A 392 8.53 19.52 3.95
CA HIS A 392 8.65 20.59 2.96
C HIS A 392 7.68 20.35 1.81
N VAL A 393 7.11 21.43 1.26
CA VAL A 393 6.42 21.42 -0.03
C VAL A 393 7.22 22.29 -0.97
N VAL A 394 7.60 21.75 -2.12
CA VAL A 394 8.48 22.40 -3.09
C VAL A 394 7.80 22.48 -4.45
N SER A 395 8.02 23.59 -5.15
CA SER A 395 7.46 23.88 -6.47
C SER A 395 8.47 24.52 -7.43
N THR A 396 9.72 24.67 -6.97
CA THR A 396 10.84 25.16 -7.77
C THR A 396 12.09 24.35 -7.45
N LYS A 397 13.07 24.37 -8.35
CA LYS A 397 14.36 23.71 -8.17
C LYS A 397 15.07 24.19 -6.91
N ALA A 398 15.11 25.52 -6.70
CA ALA A 398 15.75 26.11 -5.52
C ALA A 398 15.12 25.62 -4.21
N GLN A 399 13.79 25.49 -4.18
CA GLN A 399 13.09 24.92 -3.02
C GLN A 399 13.41 23.44 -2.81
N LEU A 400 13.45 22.65 -3.88
CA LEU A 400 13.80 21.23 -3.83
C LEU A 400 15.23 21.03 -3.27
N VAL A 401 16.22 21.73 -3.82
CA VAL A 401 17.62 21.67 -3.36
C VAL A 401 17.75 22.10 -1.91
N ALA A 402 17.07 23.20 -1.51
CA ALA A 402 17.09 23.66 -0.13
C ALA A 402 16.44 22.66 0.85
N ALA A 403 15.35 22.01 0.45
CA ALA A 403 14.66 21.00 1.26
C ALA A 403 15.48 19.72 1.43
N LEU A 404 16.17 19.27 0.37
CA LEU A 404 17.10 18.15 0.41
C LEU A 404 18.30 18.43 1.33
N GLY A 405 18.83 19.65 1.27
CA GLY A 405 19.92 20.09 2.14
C GLY A 405 21.24 19.36 1.87
N ASN A 406 22.06 19.21 2.91
CA ASN A 406 23.33 18.49 2.81
C ASN A 406 23.06 16.97 2.79
N PRO A 407 23.51 16.20 1.78
CA PRO A 407 23.30 14.75 1.73
C PRO A 407 23.90 13.96 2.91
N ALA A 408 24.86 14.54 3.63
CA ALA A 408 25.43 13.94 4.85
C ALA A 408 24.55 14.17 6.10
N ASP A 409 23.51 15.00 6.02
CA ASP A 409 22.54 15.21 7.10
C ASP A 409 21.50 14.10 7.09
N ASN A 410 21.55 13.24 8.12
CA ASN A 410 20.65 12.11 8.28
C ASN A 410 19.33 12.46 8.98
N THR A 411 19.03 13.74 9.18
CA THR A 411 17.75 14.19 9.76
C THR A 411 16.58 13.71 8.88
N PRO A 412 15.58 12.99 9.44
CA PRO A 412 14.43 12.56 8.65
C PRO A 412 13.68 13.73 8.02
N ARG A 413 13.46 13.67 6.71
CA ARG A 413 12.83 14.72 5.90
C ARG A 413 11.74 14.16 4.99
N ILE A 414 10.61 14.86 4.90
CA ILE A 414 9.58 14.58 3.90
C ILE A 414 9.52 15.77 2.94
N ILE A 415 9.62 15.51 1.65
CA ILE A 415 9.64 16.53 0.62
C ILE A 415 8.53 16.23 -0.38
N TYR A 416 7.49 17.06 -0.39
CA TYR A 416 6.39 17.00 -1.34
C TYR A 416 6.70 17.87 -2.57
N VAL A 417 6.75 17.26 -3.75
CA VAL A 417 6.87 17.98 -5.02
C VAL A 417 5.47 18.37 -5.50
N LYS A 418 5.22 19.66 -5.69
CA LYS A 418 3.94 20.21 -6.16
C LYS A 418 4.08 20.75 -7.58
N GLY A 419 3.35 20.14 -8.52
CA GLY A 419 3.38 20.51 -9.93
C GLY A 419 4.68 20.06 -10.61
N ALA A 420 4.94 20.61 -11.79
CA ALA A 420 6.17 20.32 -12.53
C ALA A 420 7.30 21.26 -12.10
N ILE A 421 8.47 20.69 -11.86
CA ILE A 421 9.72 21.41 -11.64
C ILE A 421 10.69 20.97 -12.73
N ASP A 422 11.36 21.94 -13.36
CA ASP A 422 12.34 21.70 -14.40
C ASP A 422 13.74 22.08 -13.90
N ALA A 423 14.71 21.18 -14.08
CA ALA A 423 16.10 21.40 -13.71
C ALA A 423 16.82 22.39 -14.64
N ASP A 424 16.40 22.49 -15.90
CA ASP A 424 16.94 23.37 -16.94
C ASP A 424 16.33 24.77 -16.86
N THR A 425 16.34 25.32 -15.65
CA THR A 425 15.96 26.70 -15.40
C THR A 425 17.05 27.42 -14.63
N ASP A 426 17.21 28.72 -14.90
CA ASP A 426 18.07 29.58 -14.11
C ASP A 426 17.42 29.97 -12.77
N ALA A 427 18.12 30.80 -11.98
CA ALA A 427 17.61 31.24 -10.67
C ALA A 427 16.32 32.09 -10.76
N SER A 428 16.01 32.66 -11.92
CA SER A 428 14.78 33.43 -12.18
C SER A 428 13.62 32.55 -12.69
N GLY A 429 13.91 31.30 -13.05
CA GLY A 429 12.96 30.35 -13.65
C GLY A 429 12.92 30.42 -15.18
N ALA A 430 13.85 31.14 -15.83
CA ALA A 430 13.97 31.15 -17.28
C ALA A 430 14.61 29.84 -17.77
N THR A 431 14.09 29.27 -18.85
CA THR A 431 14.62 28.04 -19.45
C THR A 431 16.06 28.23 -19.94
N LEU A 432 16.91 27.26 -19.64
CA LEU A 432 18.27 27.16 -20.13
C LEU A 432 18.33 26.25 -21.36
N THR A 433 19.27 26.53 -22.24
CA THR A 433 19.58 25.76 -23.44
C THR A 433 20.99 25.18 -23.35
N CYS A 434 21.34 24.29 -24.28
CA CYS A 434 22.71 23.76 -24.35
C CYS A 434 23.78 24.87 -24.52
N ASP A 435 23.45 25.97 -25.20
CA ASP A 435 24.37 27.10 -25.37
C ASP A 435 24.68 27.79 -24.03
N ASP A 436 23.74 27.79 -23.08
CA ASP A 436 23.95 28.40 -21.76
C ASP A 436 24.95 27.59 -20.90
N TYR A 437 25.05 26.29 -21.14
CA TYR A 437 26.01 25.40 -20.47
C TYR A 437 27.35 25.29 -21.21
N ALA A 438 27.40 25.59 -22.50
CA ALA A 438 28.62 25.56 -23.28
C ALA A 438 29.68 26.50 -22.67
N VAL A 439 30.92 26.02 -22.58
CA VAL A 439 32.07 26.86 -22.22
C VAL A 439 32.77 27.39 -23.47
N ASP A 440 33.54 28.47 -23.30
CA ASP A 440 34.37 29.02 -24.39
C ASP A 440 35.24 27.92 -25.03
N GLY A 441 35.19 27.86 -26.36
CA GLY A 441 35.93 26.88 -27.15
C GLY A 441 35.14 25.62 -27.51
N TYR A 442 33.92 25.43 -26.99
CA TYR A 442 33.01 24.38 -27.45
C TYR A 442 31.96 24.92 -28.45
N SER A 443 31.76 24.19 -29.55
CA SER A 443 30.51 24.23 -30.32
C SER A 443 30.28 22.87 -30.96
N LEU A 444 29.02 22.43 -31.05
CA LEU A 444 28.70 21.15 -31.68
C LEU A 444 29.18 21.08 -33.15
N PRO A 445 29.03 22.11 -34.00
CA PRO A 445 29.56 22.07 -35.36
C PRO A 445 31.09 21.89 -35.42
N ALA A 446 31.84 22.56 -34.55
CA ALA A 446 33.29 22.38 -34.48
C ALA A 446 33.64 20.96 -34.00
N TYR A 447 32.92 20.45 -32.99
CA TYR A 447 33.13 19.11 -32.44
C TYR A 447 32.91 18.05 -33.51
N LEU A 448 31.82 18.18 -34.29
CA LEU A 448 31.51 17.29 -35.38
C LEU A 448 32.57 17.33 -36.49
N ALA A 449 33.05 18.52 -36.86
CA ALA A 449 34.08 18.67 -37.88
C ALA A 449 35.44 18.07 -37.45
N ALA A 450 35.80 18.21 -36.18
CA ALA A 450 37.08 17.72 -35.65
C ALA A 450 37.09 16.19 -35.47
N TYR A 451 35.97 15.63 -35.01
CA TYR A 451 35.88 14.22 -34.59
C TYR A 451 35.09 13.32 -35.55
N ASP A 452 34.80 13.80 -36.75
CA ASP A 452 34.26 12.97 -37.83
C ASP A 452 35.18 11.74 -38.04
N PRO A 453 34.66 10.51 -38.10
CA PRO A 453 35.47 9.32 -38.34
C PRO A 453 36.33 9.38 -39.62
N ALA A 454 35.94 10.18 -40.62
CA ALA A 454 36.74 10.42 -41.81
C ALA A 454 37.98 11.31 -41.56
N VAL A 455 37.94 12.13 -40.51
CA VAL A 455 39.02 13.06 -40.10
C VAL A 455 39.84 12.48 -38.95
N TRP A 456 39.16 12.05 -37.87
CA TRP A 456 39.78 11.58 -36.62
C TRP A 456 40.15 10.10 -36.64
N GLY A 457 39.46 9.30 -37.47
CA GLY A 457 39.57 7.84 -37.46
C GLY A 457 38.71 7.18 -36.38
N ARG A 458 38.86 5.86 -36.23
CA ARG A 458 37.99 5.02 -35.37
C ARG A 458 38.68 4.29 -34.23
N THR A 459 40.00 4.46 -34.09
CA THR A 459 40.82 3.62 -33.20
C THR A 459 41.05 4.25 -31.83
N SER A 460 40.64 5.50 -31.62
CA SER A 460 40.87 6.24 -30.39
C SER A 460 39.72 7.20 -30.10
N VAL A 461 39.35 7.29 -28.83
CA VAL A 461 38.39 8.28 -28.34
C VAL A 461 38.86 9.72 -28.62
N PRO A 462 37.95 10.67 -28.89
CA PRO A 462 38.26 12.09 -29.02
C PRO A 462 39.12 12.61 -27.87
N SER A 463 40.04 13.53 -28.19
CA SER A 463 40.90 14.19 -27.23
C SER A 463 41.32 15.59 -27.71
N GLY A 464 41.99 16.35 -26.84
CA GLY A 464 42.45 17.71 -27.12
C GLY A 464 41.44 18.79 -26.71
N PRO A 465 41.72 20.07 -27.04
CA PRO A 465 41.03 21.23 -26.45
C PRO A 465 39.51 21.23 -26.63
N LEU A 466 39.00 20.69 -27.74
CA LEU A 466 37.58 20.71 -28.05
C LEU A 466 36.79 19.65 -27.27
N GLU A 467 37.37 18.47 -27.07
CA GLU A 467 36.82 17.45 -26.18
C GLU A 467 37.00 17.86 -24.69
N ASP A 468 38.08 18.57 -24.34
CA ASP A 468 38.21 19.20 -23.02
C ASP A 468 37.09 20.22 -22.77
N ALA A 469 36.79 21.05 -23.77
CA ALA A 469 35.69 22.02 -23.71
C ALA A 469 34.31 21.33 -23.65
N ARG A 470 34.09 20.23 -24.37
CA ARG A 470 32.87 19.40 -24.24
C ARG A 470 32.73 18.89 -22.80
N ARG A 471 33.78 18.27 -22.24
CA ARG A 471 33.78 17.76 -20.85
C ARG A 471 33.49 18.86 -19.83
N ALA A 472 34.08 20.04 -20.01
CA ALA A 472 33.83 21.18 -19.14
C ALA A 472 32.37 21.69 -19.25
N SER A 473 31.81 21.71 -20.46
CA SER A 473 30.40 22.06 -20.70
C SER A 473 29.45 21.05 -20.04
N TYR A 474 29.72 19.75 -20.20
CA TYR A 474 29.03 18.68 -19.49
C TYR A 474 29.13 18.85 -17.97
N ALA A 475 30.32 19.11 -17.43
CA ALA A 475 30.50 19.26 -15.99
C ALA A 475 29.69 20.45 -15.42
N ARG A 476 29.58 21.54 -16.18
CA ARG A 476 28.74 22.70 -15.84
C ARG A 476 27.26 22.34 -15.82
N MET A 477 26.77 21.61 -16.83
CA MET A 477 25.39 21.12 -16.86
C MET A 477 25.13 20.14 -15.71
N ALA A 478 26.01 19.15 -15.52
CA ALA A 478 25.89 18.13 -14.47
C ALA A 478 25.78 18.74 -13.08
N GLN A 479 26.60 19.76 -12.77
CA GLN A 479 26.53 20.50 -11.51
C GLN A 479 25.18 21.19 -11.32
N HIS A 480 24.53 21.61 -12.41
CA HIS A 480 23.24 22.27 -12.38
C HIS A 480 22.09 21.27 -12.25
N VAL A 481 22.02 20.25 -13.11
CA VAL A 481 20.82 19.40 -13.24
C VAL A 481 20.79 18.21 -12.29
N THR A 482 21.93 17.83 -11.72
CA THR A 482 22.01 16.70 -10.77
C THR A 482 21.63 17.13 -9.36
N VAL A 483 20.78 16.35 -8.69
CA VAL A 483 20.48 16.53 -7.25
C VAL A 483 20.71 15.23 -6.49
N THR A 484 21.34 15.35 -5.32
CA THR A 484 21.64 14.19 -4.46
C THR A 484 20.63 14.09 -3.32
N ILE A 485 20.10 12.89 -3.11
CA ILE A 485 19.18 12.53 -2.02
C ILE A 485 19.99 11.80 -0.95
N GLY A 486 20.04 12.37 0.25
CA GLY A 486 20.68 11.78 1.43
C GLY A 486 19.81 10.74 2.14
N SER A 487 20.29 10.22 3.26
CA SER A 487 19.60 9.18 4.04
C SER A 487 18.34 9.70 4.75
N ASN A 488 17.40 8.80 5.05
CA ASN A 488 16.15 9.11 5.78
C ASN A 488 15.27 10.16 5.09
N VAL A 489 15.19 10.12 3.76
CA VAL A 489 14.38 11.05 2.96
C VAL A 489 13.20 10.33 2.33
N THR A 490 12.01 10.92 2.43
CA THR A 490 10.87 10.59 1.56
C THR A 490 10.64 11.75 0.59
N LEU A 491 10.94 11.54 -0.69
CA LEU A 491 10.62 12.47 -1.78
C LEU A 491 9.35 11.97 -2.48
N ILE A 492 8.30 12.77 -2.52
CA ILE A 492 7.00 12.29 -3.00
C ILE A 492 6.21 13.33 -3.78
N GLY A 493 5.57 12.89 -4.86
CA GLY A 493 4.70 13.74 -5.67
C GLY A 493 3.37 14.06 -4.99
N LEU A 494 2.99 15.33 -5.05
CA LEU A 494 1.72 15.86 -4.56
C LEU A 494 0.66 15.81 -5.67
N GLY A 495 -0.39 15.02 -5.47
CA GLY A 495 -1.49 14.90 -6.43
C GLY A 495 -1.12 14.03 -7.64
N ARG A 496 -1.59 14.40 -8.83
CA ARG A 496 -1.43 13.59 -10.06
C ARG A 496 -0.48 14.19 -11.10
N ASN A 497 0.02 15.39 -10.86
CA ASN A 497 0.78 16.19 -11.81
C ASN A 497 2.12 16.66 -11.23
N ALA A 498 2.60 16.01 -10.18
CA ALA A 498 3.92 16.25 -9.64
C ALA A 498 4.96 15.66 -10.59
N ALA A 499 5.84 16.50 -11.10
CA ALA A 499 6.82 16.11 -12.08
C ALA A 499 8.19 16.75 -11.84
N LEU A 500 9.25 16.02 -12.20
CA LEU A 500 10.63 16.47 -12.20
C LEU A 500 11.20 16.25 -13.60
N LYS A 501 11.37 17.33 -14.36
CA LYS A 501 11.94 17.29 -15.72
C LYS A 501 13.42 17.67 -15.69
N SER A 502 14.25 17.04 -16.52
CA SER A 502 15.70 17.29 -16.64
C SER A 502 16.54 16.97 -15.40
N PHE A 503 15.96 16.36 -14.37
CA PHE A 503 16.69 16.07 -13.13
C PHE A 503 17.43 14.73 -13.20
N GLY A 504 18.75 14.78 -13.00
CA GLY A 504 19.53 13.59 -12.63
C GLY A 504 19.43 13.34 -11.12
N LEU A 505 18.49 12.49 -10.67
CA LEU A 505 18.33 12.17 -9.25
C LEU A 505 19.36 11.13 -8.82
N ARG A 506 20.16 11.43 -7.80
CA ARG A 506 21.17 10.50 -7.28
C ARG A 506 20.92 10.14 -5.82
N VAL A 507 20.69 8.85 -5.55
CA VAL A 507 20.75 8.29 -4.19
C VAL A 507 22.15 7.68 -4.04
N THR A 508 23.06 8.41 -3.39
CA THR A 508 24.49 8.04 -3.37
C THR A 508 25.00 7.94 -1.94
N ASN A 509 25.58 6.78 -1.60
CA ASN A 509 26.08 6.47 -0.26
C ASN A 509 25.05 6.78 0.85
N ALA A 510 23.77 6.52 0.57
CA ALA A 510 22.66 6.81 1.46
C ALA A 510 21.99 5.51 1.93
N ASP A 511 21.27 5.61 3.04
CA ASP A 511 20.40 4.55 3.55
C ASP A 511 18.98 5.06 3.75
N ASN A 512 17.98 4.19 3.59
CA ASN A 512 16.61 4.46 4.00
C ASN A 512 15.96 5.63 3.22
N VAL A 513 15.72 5.43 1.92
CA VAL A 513 15.19 6.46 1.00
C VAL A 513 13.93 5.97 0.30
N ILE A 514 12.91 6.83 0.24
CA ILE A 514 11.66 6.59 -0.48
C ILE A 514 11.47 7.65 -1.57
N VAL A 515 11.20 7.22 -2.80
CA VAL A 515 10.80 8.12 -3.90
C VAL A 515 9.50 7.62 -4.51
N ARG A 516 8.43 8.43 -4.46
CA ARG A 516 7.08 7.98 -4.85
C ARG A 516 6.25 9.00 -5.62
N ASN A 517 5.30 8.51 -6.41
CA ASN A 517 4.26 9.32 -7.05
C ASN A 517 4.77 10.45 -7.98
N LEU A 518 5.96 10.31 -8.57
CA LEU A 518 6.57 11.34 -9.41
C LEU A 518 6.62 10.93 -10.87
N THR A 519 6.28 11.86 -11.76
CA THR A 519 6.63 11.77 -13.18
C THR A 519 8.03 12.37 -13.37
N ILE A 520 9.02 11.58 -13.74
CA ILE A 520 10.42 12.00 -13.86
C ILE A 520 10.84 11.80 -15.32
N THR A 521 11.22 12.88 -16.01
CA THR A 521 11.30 12.85 -17.48
C THR A 521 12.50 13.58 -18.05
N ASP A 522 12.95 13.16 -19.24
CA ASP A 522 13.88 13.90 -20.11
C ASP A 522 15.15 14.35 -19.38
N THR A 523 15.90 13.40 -18.79
CA THR A 523 17.22 13.74 -18.24
C THR A 523 18.25 13.67 -19.35
N SER A 524 18.19 14.63 -20.27
CA SER A 524 19.03 14.66 -21.46
C SER A 524 20.40 15.30 -21.18
N ASP A 525 21.41 14.82 -21.89
CA ASP A 525 22.76 15.36 -21.92
C ASP A 525 22.93 16.21 -23.19
N CYS A 526 23.16 17.51 -23.02
CA CYS A 526 23.47 18.43 -24.12
C CYS A 526 24.80 18.13 -24.83
N PHE A 527 25.68 17.38 -24.17
CA PHE A 527 27.05 17.17 -24.61
C PHE A 527 27.44 15.68 -24.62
N PRO A 528 26.67 14.77 -25.26
CA PRO A 528 27.03 13.36 -25.31
C PRO A 528 28.43 13.15 -25.87
N GLN A 529 29.16 12.18 -25.32
CA GLN A 529 30.50 11.86 -25.79
C GLN A 529 30.42 10.97 -27.03
N TRP A 530 31.13 11.34 -28.10
CA TRP A 530 31.39 10.43 -29.22
C TRP A 530 32.47 9.42 -28.85
N ASP A 531 32.16 8.13 -28.93
CA ASP A 531 33.14 7.06 -28.81
C ASP A 531 33.15 6.22 -30.11
N PRO A 532 34.15 6.39 -30.99
CA PRO A 532 34.23 5.62 -32.22
C PRO A 532 34.65 4.15 -32.01
N THR A 533 35.05 3.79 -30.80
CA THR A 533 35.46 2.43 -30.41
C THR A 533 34.31 1.64 -29.75
N ASP A 534 33.21 2.31 -29.43
CA ASP A 534 32.00 1.69 -28.89
C ASP A 534 31.21 0.98 -30.00
N GLY A 535 31.46 -0.33 -30.12
CA GLY A 535 30.91 -1.15 -31.20
C GLY A 535 31.61 -0.90 -32.53
N ALA A 536 31.24 -1.68 -33.56
CA ALA A 536 31.88 -1.62 -34.87
C ALA A 536 31.73 -0.24 -35.54
N ASP A 537 30.60 0.43 -35.28
CA ASP A 537 30.24 1.70 -35.90
C ASP A 537 30.39 2.91 -34.98
N GLY A 538 30.88 2.75 -33.75
CA GLY A 538 30.91 3.80 -32.73
C GLY A 538 29.52 4.18 -32.20
N ASN A 539 29.47 4.90 -31.07
CA ASN A 539 28.24 5.39 -30.45
C ASN A 539 28.42 6.75 -29.77
N TRP A 540 27.29 7.46 -29.63
CA TRP A 540 27.18 8.60 -28.73
C TRP A 540 26.71 8.12 -27.36
N ASN A 541 27.32 8.62 -26.30
CA ASN A 541 27.04 8.20 -24.93
C ASN A 541 26.75 9.43 -24.06
N ALA A 542 25.51 9.54 -23.61
CA ALA A 542 25.10 10.43 -22.52
C ALA A 542 25.55 9.88 -21.16
N SER A 543 25.38 10.66 -20.09
CA SER A 543 25.85 10.27 -18.74
C SER A 543 24.84 10.51 -17.62
N PHE A 544 23.61 10.91 -17.95
CA PHE A 544 22.56 11.13 -16.96
C PHE A 544 21.52 10.03 -17.01
N ASP A 545 21.14 9.58 -15.80
CA ASP A 545 19.95 8.77 -15.59
C ASP A 545 18.86 9.61 -14.94
N ASN A 546 17.59 9.27 -15.13
CA ASN A 546 16.52 9.89 -14.33
C ASN A 546 16.73 9.59 -12.84
N ILE A 547 17.12 8.35 -12.49
CA ILE A 547 17.49 7.97 -11.12
C ILE A 547 18.70 7.01 -11.12
N GLU A 548 19.77 7.36 -10.40
CA GLU A 548 20.88 6.45 -10.08
C GLU A 548 20.90 6.13 -8.58
N ILE A 549 20.86 4.84 -8.23
CA ILE A 549 21.07 4.32 -6.87
C ILE A 549 22.48 3.74 -6.77
N SER A 550 23.39 4.43 -6.09
CA SER A 550 24.82 4.18 -6.10
C SER A 550 25.37 3.98 -4.69
N GLY A 551 25.94 2.81 -4.39
CA GLY A 551 26.48 2.48 -3.06
C GLY A 551 25.50 2.67 -1.90
N SER A 552 24.20 2.51 -2.15
CA SER A 552 23.13 2.86 -1.20
C SER A 552 22.30 1.65 -0.77
N THR A 553 21.64 1.76 0.39
CA THR A 553 20.83 0.69 0.97
C THR A 553 19.42 1.10 1.35
N HIS A 554 18.49 0.14 1.39
CA HIS A 554 17.09 0.36 1.80
C HIS A 554 16.42 1.48 1.00
N VAL A 555 16.27 1.25 -0.31
CA VAL A 555 15.67 2.23 -1.23
C VAL A 555 14.38 1.68 -1.81
N TRP A 556 13.30 2.46 -1.74
CA TRP A 556 11.99 2.13 -2.28
C TRP A 556 11.56 3.15 -3.33
N LEU A 557 11.43 2.71 -4.58
CA LEU A 557 10.90 3.51 -5.68
C LEU A 557 9.52 2.97 -6.07
N ASP A 558 8.46 3.74 -5.79
CA ASP A 558 7.08 3.26 -5.94
C ASP A 558 6.10 4.22 -6.61
N HIS A 559 5.29 3.70 -7.53
CA HIS A 559 4.29 4.49 -8.27
C HIS A 559 4.91 5.72 -8.96
N ASN A 560 6.11 5.61 -9.52
CA ASN A 560 6.69 6.66 -10.35
C ASN A 560 6.43 6.40 -11.83
N THR A 561 6.42 7.46 -12.64
CA THR A 561 6.44 7.35 -14.10
C THR A 561 7.78 7.89 -14.61
N LEU A 562 8.53 7.09 -15.37
CA LEU A 562 9.84 7.48 -15.92
C LEU A 562 9.84 7.32 -17.45
N ASN A 563 10.25 8.35 -18.20
CA ASN A 563 10.36 8.33 -19.67
C ASN A 563 11.20 9.50 -20.25
N ASP A 564 11.40 9.53 -21.56
CA ASP A 564 12.11 10.62 -22.27
C ASP A 564 11.27 11.90 -22.47
N GLY A 565 10.06 11.96 -21.92
CA GLY A 565 9.18 13.12 -22.00
C GLY A 565 8.84 13.50 -23.45
N ASP A 566 9.03 14.79 -23.77
CA ASP A 566 8.82 15.39 -25.09
C ASP A 566 10.08 15.40 -25.96
N ASN A 567 11.16 14.73 -25.52
CA ASN A 567 12.47 14.71 -26.18
C ASN A 567 12.93 13.30 -26.60
N PRO A 568 12.06 12.39 -27.10
CA PRO A 568 12.42 10.99 -27.29
C PRO A 568 13.63 10.80 -28.22
N ASP A 569 14.42 9.75 -27.98
CA ASP A 569 15.58 9.40 -28.81
C ASP A 569 15.24 9.23 -30.31
N SER A 570 13.99 8.87 -30.62
CA SER A 570 13.50 8.75 -32.01
C SER A 570 13.45 10.09 -32.76
N GLY A 571 13.41 11.21 -32.04
CA GLY A 571 13.44 12.57 -32.58
C GLY A 571 14.85 13.15 -32.73
N GLN A 572 15.88 12.49 -32.20
CA GLN A 572 17.25 13.02 -32.20
C GLN A 572 17.90 12.97 -33.58
N PRO A 573 18.76 13.96 -33.92
CA PRO A 573 19.51 13.94 -35.17
C PRO A 573 20.48 12.76 -35.21
N ARG A 574 20.95 12.43 -36.43
CA ARG A 574 22.03 11.47 -36.62
C ARG A 574 23.33 12.20 -36.96
N TYR A 575 24.37 11.90 -36.21
CA TYR A 575 25.74 12.32 -36.50
C TYR A 575 26.65 11.11 -36.66
N PHE A 576 27.54 11.16 -37.65
CA PHE A 576 28.43 10.04 -38.01
C PHE A 576 27.68 8.73 -38.31
N GLY A 577 26.44 8.84 -38.79
CA GLY A 577 25.55 7.71 -39.09
C GLY A 577 24.86 7.09 -37.86
N ARG A 578 25.15 7.58 -36.65
CA ARG A 578 24.61 7.09 -35.39
C ARG A 578 23.59 8.08 -34.80
N PRO A 579 22.54 7.62 -34.10
CA PRO A 579 21.68 8.50 -33.32
C PRO A 579 22.51 9.33 -32.34
N PHE A 580 22.24 10.63 -32.26
CA PHE A 580 22.81 11.50 -31.23
C PHE A 580 22.09 11.21 -29.92
N GLN A 581 22.58 10.21 -29.21
CA GLN A 581 21.94 9.68 -28.02
C GLN A 581 22.17 10.63 -26.84
N VAL A 582 21.11 11.35 -26.47
CA VAL A 582 21.12 12.32 -25.37
C VAL A 582 20.67 11.71 -24.03
N HIS A 583 20.12 10.51 -24.04
CA HIS A 583 19.74 9.78 -22.82
C HIS A 583 20.64 8.57 -22.56
N ASP A 584 20.96 8.30 -21.28
CA ASP A 584 21.63 7.05 -20.87
C ASP A 584 20.64 6.06 -20.28
N GLY A 585 20.57 5.90 -18.96
CA GLY A 585 19.65 5.00 -18.27
C GLY A 585 18.37 5.69 -17.79
N LEU A 586 17.28 4.93 -17.60
CA LEU A 586 16.14 5.43 -16.80
C LEU A 586 16.44 5.31 -15.31
N LEU A 587 16.80 4.10 -14.87
CA LEU A 587 16.90 3.75 -13.45
C LEU A 587 18.00 2.72 -13.20
N ASP A 588 19.13 3.16 -12.68
CA ASP A 588 20.29 2.31 -12.44
C ASP A 588 20.51 2.00 -10.95
N VAL A 589 20.98 0.78 -10.66
CA VAL A 589 21.32 0.29 -9.31
C VAL A 589 22.74 -0.29 -9.33
N VAL A 590 23.71 0.48 -8.85
CA VAL A 590 25.13 0.25 -9.14
C VAL A 590 26.03 0.38 -7.91
N ARG A 591 27.30 -0.02 -8.07
CA ARG A 591 28.38 0.19 -7.10
C ARG A 591 28.06 -0.38 -5.72
N ALA A 592 27.70 -1.67 -5.68
CA ALA A 592 27.36 -2.40 -4.47
C ALA A 592 26.13 -1.89 -3.68
N SER A 593 25.24 -1.12 -4.32
CA SER A 593 23.90 -0.86 -3.78
C SER A 593 23.18 -2.17 -3.40
N ASN A 594 22.33 -2.13 -2.39
CA ASN A 594 21.72 -3.35 -1.85
C ASN A 594 20.38 -3.08 -1.15
N TYR A 595 19.48 -4.06 -1.08
CA TYR A 595 18.16 -3.90 -0.46
C TYR A 595 17.32 -2.81 -1.13
N VAL A 596 16.97 -3.04 -2.41
CA VAL A 596 16.19 -2.10 -3.23
C VAL A 596 14.88 -2.76 -3.67
N THR A 597 13.76 -2.03 -3.61
CA THR A 597 12.46 -2.46 -4.16
C THR A 597 11.95 -1.41 -5.14
N LEU A 598 11.62 -1.85 -6.35
CA LEU A 598 10.98 -1.05 -7.40
C LEU A 598 9.57 -1.61 -7.64
N SER A 599 8.54 -0.89 -7.20
CA SER A 599 7.17 -1.38 -7.25
C SER A 599 6.20 -0.43 -7.97
N TRP A 600 5.27 -0.98 -8.75
CA TRP A 600 4.20 -0.19 -9.38
C TRP A 600 4.67 1.02 -10.21
N ASN A 601 5.90 1.02 -10.72
CA ASN A 601 6.38 2.10 -11.58
C ASN A 601 5.91 1.89 -13.02
N HIS A 602 5.70 2.98 -13.75
CA HIS A 602 5.44 2.95 -15.19
C HIS A 602 6.67 3.50 -15.91
N LEU A 603 7.34 2.66 -16.68
CA LEU A 603 8.51 3.03 -17.47
C LEU A 603 8.14 2.91 -18.95
N SER A 604 8.37 3.97 -19.72
CA SER A 604 8.03 3.99 -21.15
C SER A 604 9.02 4.80 -21.98
N ASP A 605 8.93 4.62 -23.30
CA ASP A 605 9.54 5.52 -24.29
C ASP A 605 11.03 5.80 -24.07
N HIS A 606 11.83 4.73 -23.93
CA HIS A 606 13.26 4.80 -23.65
C HIS A 606 14.01 3.53 -24.10
N ASP A 607 15.31 3.64 -24.41
CA ASP A 607 16.16 2.51 -24.81
C ASP A 607 16.68 1.69 -23.61
N LYS A 608 17.60 2.23 -22.81
CA LYS A 608 18.34 1.48 -21.77
C LYS A 608 17.70 1.67 -20.39
N VAL A 609 16.87 0.75 -19.95
CA VAL A 609 16.00 1.04 -18.80
C VAL A 609 16.70 0.94 -17.44
N SER A 610 17.23 -0.23 -17.10
CA SER A 610 17.77 -0.46 -15.75
C SER A 610 18.95 -1.43 -15.73
N LEU A 611 20.12 -0.89 -15.40
CA LEU A 611 21.33 -1.64 -15.12
C LEU A 611 21.46 -1.92 -13.61
N ILE A 612 21.56 -3.19 -13.27
CA ILE A 612 21.84 -3.66 -11.91
C ILE A 612 23.25 -4.26 -11.88
N GLY A 613 24.20 -3.50 -11.34
CA GLY A 613 25.64 -3.81 -11.34
C GLY A 613 26.35 -3.35 -12.62
N ASN A 614 27.30 -2.42 -12.49
CA ASN A 614 27.95 -1.73 -13.61
C ASN A 614 29.32 -2.29 -14.02
N THR A 615 29.76 -3.40 -13.43
CA THR A 615 31.06 -4.02 -13.75
C THR A 615 31.01 -5.53 -13.69
N ASP A 616 31.81 -6.22 -14.49
CA ASP A 616 32.02 -7.67 -14.39
C ASP A 616 33.12 -8.01 -13.34
N THR A 617 33.80 -7.00 -12.79
CA THR A 617 34.88 -7.17 -11.81
C THR A 617 34.33 -7.06 -10.38
N GLU A 618 33.99 -8.20 -9.79
CA GLU A 618 33.36 -8.30 -8.45
C GLU A 618 34.08 -7.47 -7.38
N SER A 619 35.42 -7.56 -7.35
CA SER A 619 36.27 -6.89 -6.36
C SER A 619 36.32 -5.37 -6.49
N ARG A 620 35.85 -4.78 -7.60
CA ARG A 620 35.87 -3.33 -7.81
C ARG A 620 35.02 -2.58 -6.79
N TYR A 621 33.87 -3.15 -6.43
CA TYR A 621 32.97 -2.60 -5.40
C TYR A 621 32.56 -3.62 -4.33
N GLY A 622 33.00 -4.88 -4.43
CA GLY A 622 32.61 -5.94 -3.49
C GLY A 622 31.17 -6.41 -3.69
N GLU A 623 30.78 -6.68 -4.95
CA GLU A 623 29.37 -6.91 -5.32
C GLU A 623 28.89 -8.37 -5.14
N GLY A 624 29.78 -9.30 -4.77
CA GLY A 624 29.50 -10.75 -4.74
C GLY A 624 28.31 -11.18 -3.89
N ASP A 625 27.94 -10.41 -2.87
CA ASP A 625 26.78 -10.64 -2.02
C ASP A 625 25.82 -9.43 -1.94
N LYS A 626 25.92 -8.48 -2.87
CA LYS A 626 25.12 -7.24 -2.90
C LYS A 626 24.13 -7.25 -4.07
N LEU A 627 23.63 -6.08 -4.47
CA LEU A 627 22.70 -5.91 -5.58
C LEU A 627 21.42 -6.75 -5.41
N LYS A 628 20.92 -6.87 -4.18
CA LYS A 628 19.63 -7.50 -3.87
C LYS A 628 18.51 -6.52 -4.21
N VAL A 629 17.80 -6.80 -5.30
CA VAL A 629 16.77 -5.91 -5.85
C VAL A 629 15.48 -6.68 -6.14
N THR A 630 14.33 -6.14 -5.76
CA THR A 630 13.02 -6.67 -6.14
C THR A 630 12.34 -5.71 -7.11
N LEU A 631 11.82 -6.22 -8.22
CA LEU A 631 10.99 -5.47 -9.15
C LEU A 631 9.64 -6.15 -9.25
N HIS A 632 8.55 -5.46 -8.87
CA HIS A 632 7.22 -6.01 -9.03
C HIS A 632 6.13 -5.02 -9.42
N HIS A 633 5.13 -5.53 -10.15
CA HIS A 633 3.99 -4.74 -10.62
C HIS A 633 4.38 -3.51 -11.43
N ASN A 634 5.60 -3.47 -12.00
CA ASN A 634 6.02 -2.40 -12.88
C ASN A 634 5.43 -2.62 -14.28
N TYR A 635 5.06 -1.52 -14.92
CA TYR A 635 4.65 -1.49 -16.32
C TYR A 635 5.83 -1.04 -17.19
N PHE A 636 6.39 -1.97 -17.95
CA PHE A 636 7.45 -1.73 -18.92
C PHE A 636 6.84 -1.60 -20.32
N GLN A 637 6.59 -0.37 -20.77
CA GLN A 637 5.82 -0.09 -21.97
C GLN A 637 6.72 0.29 -23.16
N GLY A 638 6.82 -0.59 -24.15
CA GLY A 638 7.46 -0.26 -25.44
C GLY A 638 8.96 0.02 -25.34
N LEU A 639 9.63 -0.50 -24.31
CA LEU A 639 11.03 -0.20 -23.99
C LEU A 639 12.02 -1.00 -24.86
N GLY A 640 13.21 -0.46 -25.06
CA GLY A 640 14.26 -1.08 -25.88
C GLY A 640 14.91 -2.29 -25.21
N GLN A 641 15.56 -2.09 -24.07
CA GLN A 641 16.36 -3.12 -23.40
C GLN A 641 16.56 -2.87 -21.89
N ARG A 642 17.20 -3.85 -21.22
CA ARG A 642 17.61 -3.78 -19.81
C ARG A 642 16.42 -3.57 -18.86
N THR A 643 15.42 -4.45 -18.90
CA THR A 643 14.27 -4.42 -17.97
C THR A 643 14.22 -5.64 -17.03
N PRO A 644 15.24 -5.91 -16.17
CA PRO A 644 16.55 -5.25 -16.05
C PRO A 644 17.69 -6.02 -16.75
N ARG A 645 18.89 -5.43 -16.80
CA ARG A 645 20.15 -6.15 -17.03
C ARG A 645 20.91 -6.31 -15.72
N VAL A 646 21.27 -7.54 -15.34
CA VAL A 646 21.76 -7.85 -13.99
C VAL A 646 23.16 -8.44 -14.01
N ARG A 647 23.98 -8.07 -13.03
CA ARG A 647 25.23 -8.75 -12.65
C ARG A 647 25.24 -9.04 -11.15
N PHE A 648 25.83 -10.17 -10.75
CA PHE A 648 25.99 -10.68 -9.37
C PHE A 648 24.71 -10.88 -8.52
N GLY A 649 23.83 -9.89 -8.51
CA GLY A 649 22.73 -9.71 -7.57
C GLY A 649 21.69 -10.81 -7.57
N GLN A 650 21.09 -11.01 -6.41
CA GLN A 650 19.85 -11.79 -6.23
C GLN A 650 18.67 -10.88 -6.56
N VAL A 651 18.20 -10.95 -7.81
CA VAL A 651 17.14 -10.06 -8.31
C VAL A 651 15.82 -10.82 -8.46
N HIS A 652 14.78 -10.39 -7.73
CA HIS A 652 13.44 -10.98 -7.81
C HIS A 652 12.54 -10.15 -8.74
N LEU A 653 12.10 -10.75 -9.85
CA LEU A 653 11.20 -10.14 -10.82
C LEU A 653 9.86 -10.83 -10.76
N TYR A 654 8.83 -10.20 -10.20
CA TYR A 654 7.50 -10.81 -10.18
C TYR A 654 6.36 -9.86 -10.53
N ASN A 655 5.33 -10.37 -11.20
CA ASN A 655 4.14 -9.58 -11.55
C ASN A 655 4.39 -8.30 -12.36
N ASN A 656 5.49 -8.20 -13.09
CA ASN A 656 5.70 -7.10 -14.02
C ASN A 656 4.97 -7.36 -15.33
N TYR A 657 4.50 -6.29 -15.98
CA TYR A 657 3.85 -6.35 -17.28
C TYR A 657 4.72 -5.63 -18.32
N TYR A 658 5.03 -6.33 -19.41
CA TYR A 658 5.89 -5.85 -20.48
C TYR A 658 5.11 -5.79 -21.79
N THR A 659 5.26 -4.70 -22.54
CA THR A 659 4.78 -4.60 -23.92
C THR A 659 5.93 -4.30 -24.87
N GLY A 660 5.96 -5.00 -26.01
CA GLY A 660 6.96 -4.78 -27.06
C GLY A 660 6.80 -3.42 -27.74
N GLY A 661 7.91 -2.91 -28.29
CA GLY A 661 7.97 -1.70 -29.11
C GLY A 661 8.93 -1.87 -30.28
N ASP A 662 8.97 -0.90 -31.20
CA ASP A 662 9.74 -1.00 -32.44
C ASP A 662 11.26 -1.10 -32.21
N ALA A 663 11.76 -0.50 -31.12
CA ALA A 663 13.16 -0.53 -30.72
C ALA A 663 13.52 -1.74 -29.81
N TYR A 664 12.58 -2.67 -29.59
CA TYR A 664 12.76 -3.76 -28.63
C TYR A 664 13.91 -4.72 -29.02
N SER A 665 14.80 -4.95 -28.07
CA SER A 665 15.93 -5.87 -28.16
C SER A 665 15.74 -7.08 -27.23
N TYR A 666 15.67 -6.86 -25.91
CA TYR A 666 15.44 -7.91 -24.91
C TYR A 666 14.89 -7.33 -23.60
N SER A 667 14.27 -8.15 -22.75
CA SER A 667 13.84 -7.73 -21.42
C SER A 667 14.90 -8.02 -20.36
N ILE A 668 15.14 -9.30 -20.05
CA ILE A 668 15.98 -9.72 -18.93
C ILE A 668 17.39 -10.04 -19.43
N GLY A 669 18.37 -9.23 -19.03
CA GLY A 669 19.79 -9.45 -19.30
C GLY A 669 20.43 -10.29 -18.21
N VAL A 670 20.78 -11.54 -18.51
CA VAL A 670 21.46 -12.48 -17.59
C VAL A 670 22.97 -12.25 -17.73
N GLY A 671 23.51 -11.35 -16.90
CA GLY A 671 24.91 -10.94 -16.93
C GLY A 671 25.84 -11.75 -16.03
N PHE A 672 27.11 -11.38 -16.01
CA PHE A 672 28.14 -12.05 -15.21
C PHE A 672 27.72 -12.22 -13.74
N GLY A 673 27.75 -13.47 -13.25
CA GLY A 673 27.40 -13.83 -11.88
C GLY A 673 25.95 -13.56 -11.45
N SER A 674 25.06 -13.13 -12.35
CA SER A 674 23.69 -12.74 -11.99
C SER A 674 22.90 -13.91 -11.42
N ARG A 675 22.04 -13.64 -10.43
CA ARG A 675 21.12 -14.62 -9.82
C ARG A 675 19.70 -14.10 -9.92
N VAL A 676 19.14 -14.14 -11.14
CA VAL A 676 17.78 -13.63 -11.39
C VAL A 676 16.74 -14.71 -11.10
N TYR A 677 15.66 -14.32 -10.42
CA TYR A 677 14.48 -15.14 -10.16
C TYR A 677 13.24 -14.43 -10.73
N ALA A 678 12.76 -14.89 -11.88
CA ALA A 678 11.65 -14.28 -12.62
C ALA A 678 10.39 -15.14 -12.58
N GLU A 679 9.36 -14.70 -11.87
CA GLU A 679 8.13 -15.47 -11.72
C GLU A 679 6.84 -14.69 -11.96
N SER A 680 5.85 -15.35 -12.57
CA SER A 680 4.52 -14.76 -12.75
C SER A 680 4.55 -13.37 -13.41
N ASN A 681 5.36 -13.18 -14.45
CA ASN A 681 5.37 -11.97 -15.28
C ASN A 681 4.58 -12.19 -16.58
N ALA A 682 4.15 -11.10 -17.23
CA ALA A 682 3.45 -11.17 -18.51
C ALA A 682 4.11 -10.28 -19.57
N PHE A 683 4.42 -10.86 -20.72
CA PHE A 683 5.03 -10.22 -21.88
C PHE A 683 4.04 -10.25 -23.05
N GLU A 684 3.73 -9.11 -23.66
CA GLU A 684 2.81 -8.99 -24.79
C GLU A 684 3.51 -8.33 -25.98
N GLY A 685 3.39 -8.91 -27.17
CA GLY A 685 4.06 -8.42 -28.38
C GLY A 685 5.57 -8.67 -28.37
N ILE A 686 6.07 -9.55 -27.51
CA ILE A 686 7.49 -9.88 -27.36
C ILE A 686 7.68 -11.38 -27.63
N PRO A 687 8.50 -11.77 -28.63
CA PRO A 687 8.80 -13.18 -28.86
C PRO A 687 9.47 -13.82 -27.64
N ALA A 688 9.01 -15.00 -27.22
CA ALA A 688 9.54 -15.70 -26.04
C ALA A 688 11.07 -15.88 -26.08
N ALA A 689 11.63 -16.18 -27.27
CA ALA A 689 13.06 -16.34 -27.49
C ALA A 689 13.89 -15.05 -27.31
N LYS A 690 13.25 -13.87 -27.32
CA LYS A 690 13.88 -12.57 -27.11
C LYS A 690 13.61 -11.98 -25.72
N VAL A 691 12.86 -12.66 -24.85
CA VAL A 691 12.64 -12.16 -23.48
C VAL A 691 13.96 -12.12 -22.70
N ILE A 692 14.82 -13.13 -22.91
CA ILE A 692 16.12 -13.27 -22.24
C ILE A 692 17.26 -12.97 -23.21
N SER A 693 18.30 -12.29 -22.73
CA SER A 693 19.60 -12.17 -23.38
C SER A 693 20.71 -12.60 -22.42
N VAL A 694 21.65 -13.45 -22.87
CA VAL A 694 22.79 -13.91 -22.05
C VAL A 694 24.01 -13.04 -22.33
N LEU A 695 24.50 -12.39 -21.27
CA LEU A 695 25.57 -11.38 -21.33
C LEU A 695 26.70 -11.76 -20.34
N ASN A 696 27.27 -12.95 -20.54
CA ASN A 696 28.22 -13.64 -19.64
C ASN A 696 27.60 -14.30 -18.39
N GLY A 697 26.28 -14.43 -18.34
CA GLY A 697 25.60 -15.18 -17.28
C GLY A 697 25.48 -16.68 -17.55
N ALA A 698 25.23 -17.45 -16.49
CA ALA A 698 25.18 -18.92 -16.56
C ALA A 698 23.78 -19.51 -16.36
N ALA A 699 22.92 -18.87 -15.55
CA ALA A 699 21.60 -19.39 -15.22
C ALA A 699 20.61 -18.30 -14.78
N ILE A 700 19.33 -18.62 -14.90
CA ILE A 700 18.18 -17.85 -14.40
C ILE A 700 17.07 -18.80 -13.98
N THR A 701 16.41 -18.54 -12.86
CA THR A 701 15.16 -19.24 -12.53
C THR A 701 13.99 -18.47 -13.14
N ALA A 702 13.26 -19.07 -14.07
CA ALA A 702 12.09 -18.47 -14.71
C ALA A 702 10.87 -19.40 -14.65
N ARG A 703 9.79 -18.99 -13.96
CA ARG A 703 8.57 -19.82 -13.79
C ARG A 703 7.27 -19.04 -13.94
N ASP A 704 6.21 -19.72 -14.33
CA ASP A 704 4.85 -19.15 -14.40
C ASP A 704 4.73 -17.86 -15.23
N ASN A 705 5.60 -17.66 -16.21
CA ASN A 705 5.57 -16.46 -17.06
C ASN A 705 4.63 -16.66 -18.25
N LEU A 706 3.97 -15.59 -18.68
CA LEU A 706 3.16 -15.57 -19.89
C LEU A 706 3.87 -14.80 -21.00
N VAL A 707 3.87 -15.35 -22.21
CA VAL A 707 4.18 -14.64 -23.45
C VAL A 707 2.95 -14.70 -24.34
N ASP A 708 2.46 -13.55 -24.79
CA ASP A 708 1.25 -13.41 -25.61
C ASP A 708 0.06 -14.22 -25.03
N ARG A 709 -0.12 -14.08 -23.71
CA ARG A 709 -1.16 -14.74 -22.89
C ARG A 709 -1.05 -16.26 -22.78
N ARG A 710 0.08 -16.86 -23.17
CA ARG A 710 0.32 -18.31 -23.05
C ARG A 710 1.47 -18.58 -22.09
N PRO A 711 1.39 -19.64 -21.25
CA PRO A 711 2.53 -20.08 -20.48
C PRO A 711 3.75 -20.29 -21.36
N ALA A 712 4.90 -19.76 -20.94
CA ALA A 712 6.14 -19.84 -21.69
C ALA A 712 7.29 -20.27 -20.80
N ASP A 713 7.99 -21.32 -21.21
CA ASP A 713 9.31 -21.66 -20.67
C ASP A 713 10.35 -20.78 -21.37
N LEU A 714 10.72 -19.70 -20.68
CA LEU A 714 11.62 -18.68 -21.23
C LEU A 714 13.04 -19.23 -21.45
N VAL A 715 13.52 -20.12 -20.59
CA VAL A 715 14.87 -20.72 -20.70
C VAL A 715 14.91 -21.68 -21.89
N ALA A 716 13.88 -22.53 -22.04
CA ALA A 716 13.78 -23.42 -23.19
C ALA A 716 13.64 -22.63 -24.50
N ALA A 717 12.82 -21.57 -24.53
CA ALA A 717 12.66 -20.72 -25.71
C ALA A 717 13.98 -20.03 -26.12
N TYR A 718 14.75 -19.53 -25.16
CA TYR A 718 16.07 -18.94 -25.41
C TYR A 718 17.05 -19.98 -25.96
N ASN A 719 17.19 -21.13 -25.28
CA ASN A 719 18.13 -22.19 -25.65
C ASN A 719 17.80 -22.79 -27.02
N ALA A 720 16.52 -22.90 -27.39
CA ALA A 720 16.11 -23.37 -28.70
C ALA A 720 16.55 -22.42 -29.83
N ALA A 721 16.56 -21.11 -29.58
CA ALA A 721 16.94 -20.10 -30.57
C ALA A 721 18.46 -19.85 -30.65
N ASN A 722 19.21 -20.09 -29.56
CA ASN A 722 20.61 -19.67 -29.42
C ASN A 722 21.60 -20.81 -29.12
N GLY A 723 21.12 -22.05 -28.97
CA GLY A 723 21.92 -23.18 -28.50
C GLY A 723 21.84 -23.35 -26.97
N ALA A 724 21.88 -24.60 -26.50
CA ALA A 724 21.66 -24.94 -25.09
C ALA A 724 22.85 -24.55 -24.19
N ALA A 725 22.86 -23.30 -23.70
CA ALA A 725 23.94 -22.74 -22.90
C ALA A 725 23.47 -22.09 -21.58
N LEU A 726 22.14 -21.91 -21.38
CA LEU A 726 21.58 -21.24 -20.20
C LEU A 726 20.93 -22.25 -19.24
N GLY A 727 21.37 -22.26 -17.99
CA GLY A 727 20.77 -23.05 -16.91
C GLY A 727 19.48 -22.44 -16.36
N SER A 728 18.64 -23.28 -15.76
CA SER A 728 17.30 -22.92 -15.25
C SER A 728 17.21 -22.69 -13.74
N ASP A 729 18.34 -22.73 -13.03
CA ASP A 729 18.42 -22.53 -11.58
C ASP A 729 19.44 -21.45 -11.23
N ALA A 730 18.96 -20.31 -10.73
CA ALA A 730 19.78 -19.21 -10.24
C ALA A 730 20.37 -19.46 -8.83
N GLY A 731 20.07 -20.59 -8.19
CA GLY A 731 20.67 -21.02 -6.92
C GLY A 731 20.11 -20.34 -5.67
N TRP A 732 18.91 -19.76 -5.74
CA TRP A 732 18.22 -19.17 -4.59
C TRP A 732 16.70 -19.06 -4.84
N THR A 733 15.94 -18.81 -3.77
CA THR A 733 14.49 -18.57 -3.82
C THR A 733 14.15 -17.32 -3.00
N PRO A 734 13.36 -16.38 -3.53
CA PRO A 734 12.88 -15.21 -2.79
C PRO A 734 12.01 -15.61 -1.59
N ALA A 735 12.19 -14.91 -0.46
CA ALA A 735 11.36 -15.08 0.74
C ALA A 735 10.65 -13.77 1.15
N LEU A 736 11.12 -12.63 0.66
CA LEU A 736 10.53 -11.31 0.91
C LEU A 736 9.71 -10.91 -0.31
N HIS A 737 8.44 -11.28 -0.29
CA HIS A 737 7.44 -10.73 -1.19
C HIS A 737 6.08 -10.70 -0.49
N THR A 738 5.20 -9.81 -0.94
CA THR A 738 3.81 -9.80 -0.50
C THR A 738 3.02 -10.85 -1.29
N LYS A 739 1.99 -10.43 -2.04
CA LYS A 739 1.15 -11.31 -2.83
C LYS A 739 1.64 -11.39 -4.28
N ILE A 740 1.89 -12.61 -4.75
CA ILE A 740 2.11 -12.89 -6.17
C ILE A 740 0.76 -13.17 -6.83
N HIS A 741 0.31 -12.26 -7.68
CA HIS A 741 -0.88 -12.39 -8.51
C HIS A 741 -0.67 -13.40 -9.66
N PRO A 742 -1.73 -14.08 -10.12
CA PRO A 742 -1.67 -14.85 -11.35
C PRO A 742 -1.27 -13.95 -12.54
N PRO A 743 -0.35 -14.37 -13.42
CA PRO A 743 0.16 -13.54 -14.51
C PRO A 743 -0.93 -13.09 -15.50
N GLN A 744 -2.06 -13.81 -15.58
CA GLN A 744 -3.21 -13.46 -16.42
C GLN A 744 -3.88 -12.16 -15.99
N ALA A 745 -3.80 -11.79 -14.70
CA ALA A 745 -4.40 -10.57 -14.18
C ALA A 745 -3.62 -9.31 -14.57
N LEU A 746 -2.31 -9.45 -14.86
CA LEU A 746 -1.39 -8.31 -14.96
C LEU A 746 -1.72 -7.35 -16.08
N ARG A 747 -2.25 -7.85 -17.21
CA ARG A 747 -2.66 -7.02 -18.35
C ARG A 747 -3.68 -5.95 -17.96
N ALA A 748 -4.56 -6.24 -16.99
CA ALA A 748 -5.53 -5.27 -16.50
C ALA A 748 -5.04 -4.58 -15.22
N LEU A 749 -4.42 -5.34 -14.31
CA LEU A 749 -4.01 -4.87 -12.99
C LEU A 749 -2.89 -3.83 -13.08
N VAL A 750 -1.82 -4.13 -13.80
CA VAL A 750 -0.59 -3.31 -13.79
C VAL A 750 -0.83 -1.98 -14.50
N PRO A 751 -1.40 -1.88 -15.72
CA PRO A 751 -1.69 -0.58 -16.34
C PRO A 751 -2.70 0.30 -15.55
N ALA A 752 -3.56 -0.31 -14.73
CA ALA A 752 -4.51 0.42 -13.90
C ALA A 752 -3.88 1.02 -12.64
N GLY A 753 -2.89 0.33 -12.07
CA GLY A 753 -2.25 0.69 -10.80
C GLY A 753 -0.89 1.37 -10.95
N ALA A 754 -0.09 1.03 -11.96
CA ALA A 754 1.28 1.52 -12.08
C ALA A 754 1.38 2.97 -12.57
N GLY A 755 2.42 3.66 -12.11
CA GLY A 755 2.77 5.03 -12.49
C GLY A 755 2.34 6.10 -11.50
N ALA A 756 2.79 7.32 -11.76
CA ALA A 756 2.46 8.49 -10.97
C ALA A 756 0.98 8.86 -11.07
N GLY A 757 0.46 9.51 -10.03
CA GLY A 757 -0.93 9.97 -9.93
C GLY A 757 -1.96 8.87 -9.67
N ARG A 758 -1.50 7.68 -9.27
CA ARG A 758 -2.34 6.52 -8.95
C ARG A 758 -2.60 6.36 -7.45
N LEU A 759 -1.72 6.91 -6.62
CA LEU A 759 -1.88 7.00 -5.16
C LEU A 759 -2.96 8.04 -4.81
N ARG A 760 -3.72 7.81 -3.73
CA ARG A 760 -4.88 8.62 -3.33
C ARG A 760 -4.81 9.08 -1.89
#